data_AF-A0A1E4J8F9-F1
#
_entry.id   AF-A0A1E4J8F9-F1
#
_cell.length_a   1.000
_cell.length_b   1.000
_cell.length_c   1.000
_cell.angle_alpha   90.00
_cell.angle_beta   90.00
_cell.angle_gamma   90.00
#
_symmetry.space_group_name_H-M   'P 1'
#
loop_
_entity.id
_entity.type
_entity.pdbx_description
1 polymer ?
#
loop_
_entity_poly.entity_id
_entity_poly.type
_entity_poly.pdbx_seq_one_letter_code
_entity_poly.pdbx_strand_id
1 'polypeptide(L)'
;MERFITAGVTVEEGRADGATIVDCRLKPAPEFRPVLKMVSLDIETSQDEALYSIALDGLQDRVVFMLGEAPPGPGEPMDFSLVYCPTRKAMVESLNDWFERNDPDVVIGWNVIQFDLRVLQKTANDCGMQLLLGRERRPIEWRTHPGKQGYLFAPTPGRVIIDGIDALKAAMWSFPSFSLETVSQALLGEGKAIGDEYDKMAEIERRYQEDKPALALYNIRDCELVLRIFDKAKLLQFVMERAQTTGLQADHFGGSIAAFSHHYLPRMHRLGYVAPNVGEIASKAFPGGYVMDSKPGFYDSVVVLDYKSLYPSIIRTFLVDPVGLVEGTHAGDPAMVVKGPQGTVFSRERHCLPEIVTTLWRARDEAKRVGNEPLSQALKLLMNSFAGVLGAADCRFFNPKLVSAVTLRGHEMMKLTREFVQSRGYEVIYGDTDSIFVWLKRTHTNEEAHAVAANLVRDINDWWTGSLRDEQGLDNFLEIEFDTHYRKFFMPTIRGSDVGSKKRYAGLSVDAKGKEEMVYRGLEMARSDWTPLARQFQEGLLSRIFQGEPYKEFVSDYAQSTLAGEKDDLLIYRKRLRHRLDAYLVNVPPQVRAARIADEYNARIGRPMQYQSGGWIRYVMTRNGPEPLETRHSRIDYEHYLSKQLQPIADAILQPVGESFTALTTAQQHLF
;
A
#
# COMPACT_ATOMS: atom_id res chain seq x y z
N MET A 1 1.30 18.71 -20.69
CA MET A 1 1.80 19.56 -19.57
C MET A 1 1.49 21.05 -19.77
N GLU A 2 2.11 21.77 -20.71
CA GLU A 2 1.94 23.26 -20.85
C GLU A 2 0.51 23.77 -21.09
N ARG A 3 -0.38 22.89 -21.56
CA ARG A 3 -1.81 23.17 -21.73
C ARG A 3 -2.66 22.80 -20.51
N PHE A 4 -2.03 22.44 -19.38
CA PHE A 4 -2.69 21.94 -18.16
C PHE A 4 -3.55 20.68 -18.37
N ILE A 5 -3.28 19.93 -19.44
CA ILE A 5 -3.96 18.67 -19.75
C ILE A 5 -3.40 17.56 -18.85
N THR A 6 -4.30 16.77 -18.25
CA THR A 6 -3.98 15.51 -17.58
C THR A 6 -4.43 14.33 -18.44
N ALA A 7 -5.66 13.83 -18.28
CA ALA A 7 -6.19 12.71 -19.08
C ALA A 7 -7.41 13.12 -19.94
N GLY A 8 -8.42 13.76 -19.35
CA GLY A 8 -9.60 14.23 -20.06
C GLY A 8 -9.28 15.41 -20.98
N VAL A 9 -9.66 15.29 -22.26
CA VAL A 9 -9.43 16.33 -23.29
C VAL A 9 -10.66 16.59 -24.14
N THR A 10 -10.81 17.84 -24.57
CA THR A 10 -11.62 18.19 -25.75
C THR A 10 -10.68 18.32 -26.94
N VAL A 11 -11.09 17.74 -28.07
CA VAL A 11 -10.42 17.92 -29.36
C VAL A 11 -11.14 19.05 -30.08
N GLU A 12 -10.45 20.15 -30.29
CA GLU A 12 -10.92 21.30 -31.06
C GLU A 12 -10.13 21.44 -32.33
N GLU A 13 -10.78 21.90 -33.39
CA GLU A 13 -10.15 22.05 -34.71
C GLU A 13 -9.58 20.71 -35.22
N GLY A 14 -9.10 20.70 -36.46
CA GLY A 14 -8.55 19.50 -37.09
C GLY A 14 -9.51 18.84 -38.08
N ARG A 15 -8.95 17.94 -38.87
CA ARG A 15 -9.65 17.23 -39.95
C ARG A 15 -9.57 15.73 -39.70
N ALA A 16 -10.66 15.03 -40.00
CA ALA A 16 -10.66 13.57 -39.97
C ALA A 16 -9.77 13.04 -41.12
N ASP A 17 -8.90 12.10 -40.79
CA ASP A 17 -8.09 11.32 -41.72
C ASP A 17 -8.18 9.84 -41.32
N GLY A 18 -9.13 9.14 -41.94
CA GLY A 18 -9.52 7.79 -41.54
C GLY A 18 -10.03 7.75 -40.08
N ALA A 19 -9.41 6.92 -39.25
CA ALA A 19 -9.72 6.80 -37.82
C ALA A 19 -9.00 7.84 -36.95
N THR A 20 -8.23 8.76 -37.55
CA THR A 20 -7.42 9.74 -36.84
C THR A 20 -7.95 11.16 -37.03
N ILE A 21 -7.66 12.04 -36.07
CA ILE A 21 -7.88 13.49 -36.21
C ILE A 21 -6.50 14.14 -36.27
N VAL A 22 -6.18 14.73 -37.41
CA VAL A 22 -4.92 15.45 -37.64
C VAL A 22 -5.14 16.96 -37.55
N ASP A 23 -4.06 17.70 -37.31
CA ASP A 23 -4.07 19.16 -37.20
C ASP A 23 -5.00 19.70 -36.10
N CYS A 24 -5.24 18.89 -35.05
CA CYS A 24 -6.13 19.24 -33.94
C CYS A 24 -5.43 19.96 -32.79
N ARG A 25 -6.24 20.59 -31.95
CA ARG A 25 -5.82 21.21 -30.70
C ARG A 25 -6.50 20.48 -29.54
N LEU A 26 -5.69 20.04 -28.60
CA LEU A 26 -6.20 19.49 -27.34
C LEU A 26 -6.35 20.60 -26.29
N LYS A 27 -7.49 20.60 -25.60
CA LYS A 27 -7.75 21.40 -24.39
C LYS A 27 -8.15 20.49 -23.21
N PRO A 28 -7.91 20.89 -21.95
CA PRO A 28 -8.36 20.14 -20.80
C PRO A 28 -9.88 19.97 -20.78
N ALA A 29 -10.35 18.77 -20.45
CA ALA A 29 -11.75 18.47 -20.15
C ALA A 29 -11.81 17.74 -18.79
N PRO A 30 -11.78 18.49 -17.67
CA PRO A 30 -11.65 17.90 -16.32
C PRO A 30 -12.82 16.98 -15.94
N GLU A 31 -14.00 17.23 -16.50
CA GLU A 31 -15.24 16.49 -16.19
C GLU A 31 -15.46 15.26 -17.08
N PHE A 32 -14.73 15.13 -18.19
CA PHE A 32 -14.94 14.02 -19.12
C PHE A 32 -14.44 12.70 -18.52
N ARG A 33 -15.28 11.66 -18.57
CA ARG A 33 -14.91 10.28 -18.26
C ARG A 33 -15.38 9.37 -19.40
N PRO A 34 -14.49 8.56 -20.01
CA PRO A 34 -14.90 7.64 -21.06
C PRO A 34 -15.61 6.41 -20.49
N VAL A 35 -16.48 5.81 -21.29
CA VAL A 35 -16.92 4.43 -21.07
C VAL A 35 -15.91 3.51 -21.75
N LEU A 36 -15.33 2.58 -21.01
CA LEU A 36 -14.23 1.72 -21.49
C LEU A 36 -14.69 0.28 -21.60
N LYS A 37 -14.37 -0.37 -22.73
CA LYS A 37 -14.45 -1.83 -22.90
C LYS A 37 -13.29 -2.47 -22.16
N MET A 38 -13.59 -3.33 -21.20
CA MET A 38 -12.59 -3.99 -20.35
C MET A 38 -12.62 -5.50 -20.59
N VAL A 39 -11.44 -6.10 -20.77
CA VAL A 39 -11.27 -7.56 -20.83
C VAL A 39 -10.31 -8.01 -19.74
N SER A 40 -10.63 -9.10 -19.05
CA SER A 40 -9.69 -9.86 -18.23
C SER A 40 -9.03 -10.94 -19.06
N LEU A 41 -7.71 -11.04 -18.95
CA LEU A 41 -6.88 -12.02 -19.62
C LEU A 41 -6.18 -12.90 -18.57
N ASP A 42 -6.24 -14.21 -18.77
CA ASP A 42 -5.53 -15.21 -17.98
C ASP A 42 -5.00 -16.34 -18.89
N ILE A 43 -3.88 -16.94 -18.52
CA ILE A 43 -3.30 -18.09 -19.22
C ILE A 43 -2.99 -19.25 -18.26
N GLU A 44 -3.15 -20.46 -18.77
CA GLU A 44 -2.67 -21.66 -18.10
C GLU A 44 -1.49 -22.25 -18.85
N THR A 45 -0.46 -22.65 -18.10
CA THR A 45 0.80 -23.16 -18.65
C THR A 45 1.28 -24.41 -17.91
N SER A 46 2.20 -25.14 -18.54
CA SER A 46 3.03 -26.10 -17.81
C SER A 46 3.93 -25.41 -16.79
N GLN A 47 4.60 -26.20 -15.94
CA GLN A 47 5.65 -25.72 -15.02
C GLN A 47 6.81 -24.99 -15.70
N ASP A 48 7.06 -25.27 -16.98
CA ASP A 48 8.13 -24.68 -17.80
C ASP A 48 7.63 -23.49 -18.64
N GLU A 49 6.48 -22.92 -18.26
CA GLU A 49 5.78 -21.83 -18.95
C GLU A 49 5.36 -22.19 -20.39
N ALA A 50 5.08 -23.47 -20.68
CA ALA A 50 4.57 -23.87 -21.99
C ALA A 50 3.04 -23.66 -22.04
N LEU A 51 2.57 -22.81 -22.95
CA LEU A 51 1.15 -22.41 -23.02
C LEU A 51 0.20 -23.60 -23.26
N TYR A 52 -0.86 -23.71 -22.46
CA TYR A 52 -1.96 -24.66 -22.60
C TYR A 52 -3.27 -23.99 -23.00
N SER A 53 -3.64 -22.88 -22.37
CA SER A 53 -4.86 -22.15 -22.74
C SER A 53 -4.76 -20.64 -22.48
N ILE A 54 -5.62 -19.87 -23.15
CA ILE A 54 -5.80 -18.42 -22.98
C ILE A 54 -7.28 -18.16 -22.78
N ALA A 55 -7.67 -17.53 -21.68
CA ALA A 55 -9.04 -17.09 -21.45
C ALA A 55 -9.18 -15.57 -21.58
N LEU A 56 -10.34 -15.14 -22.08
CA LEU A 56 -10.71 -13.74 -22.24
C LEU A 56 -12.18 -13.58 -21.80
N ASP A 57 -12.40 -12.76 -20.77
CA ASP A 57 -13.74 -12.47 -20.24
C ASP A 57 -13.97 -10.96 -20.03
N GLY A 58 -15.22 -10.53 -19.98
CA GLY A 58 -15.64 -9.14 -19.71
C GLY A 58 -16.30 -8.44 -20.90
N LEU A 59 -16.23 -9.04 -22.09
CA LEU A 59 -16.97 -8.61 -23.29
C LEU A 59 -17.98 -9.68 -23.71
N GLN A 60 -18.81 -9.38 -24.71
CA GLN A 60 -19.83 -10.32 -25.20
C GLN A 60 -19.22 -11.64 -25.71
N ASP A 61 -18.03 -11.58 -26.32
CA ASP A 61 -17.33 -12.75 -26.85
C ASP A 61 -16.38 -13.37 -25.81
N ARG A 62 -16.98 -14.03 -24.81
CA ARG A 62 -16.26 -14.80 -23.79
C ARG A 62 -15.65 -16.04 -24.43
N VAL A 63 -14.34 -16.22 -24.32
CA VAL A 63 -13.64 -17.30 -25.04
C VAL A 63 -12.49 -17.90 -24.24
N VAL A 64 -12.27 -19.20 -24.44
CA VAL A 64 -11.04 -19.90 -24.07
C VAL A 64 -10.43 -20.53 -25.32
N PHE A 65 -9.22 -20.12 -25.68
CA PHE A 65 -8.40 -20.80 -26.67
C PHE A 65 -7.62 -21.92 -25.99
N MET A 66 -7.83 -23.16 -26.41
CA MET A 66 -7.26 -24.36 -25.79
C MET A 66 -6.33 -25.09 -26.75
N LEU A 67 -5.12 -25.43 -26.33
CA LEU A 67 -4.19 -26.19 -27.15
C LEU A 67 -4.67 -27.64 -27.38
N GLY A 68 -4.67 -28.08 -28.63
CA GLY A 68 -4.97 -29.45 -29.05
C GLY A 68 -6.13 -29.52 -30.05
N GLU A 69 -6.57 -30.74 -30.32
CA GLU A 69 -7.72 -31.00 -31.19
C GLU A 69 -9.01 -31.09 -30.39
N ALA A 70 -10.13 -30.73 -31.02
CA ALA A 70 -11.44 -30.88 -30.42
C ALA A 70 -11.78 -32.37 -30.27
N PRO A 71 -12.36 -32.80 -29.13
CA PRO A 71 -12.79 -34.18 -28.96
C PRO A 71 -13.89 -34.54 -29.98
N PRO A 72 -13.97 -35.80 -30.44
CA PRO A 72 -15.02 -36.23 -31.37
C PRO A 72 -16.38 -36.26 -30.66
N GLY A 73 -17.28 -35.36 -31.05
CA GLY A 73 -18.66 -35.28 -30.54
C GLY A 73 -19.08 -33.85 -30.18
N PRO A 74 -20.37 -33.59 -29.92
CA PRO A 74 -20.80 -32.31 -29.37
C PRO A 74 -20.24 -32.17 -27.95
N GLY A 75 -19.48 -31.09 -27.70
CA GLY A 75 -19.00 -30.76 -26.37
C GLY A 75 -20.13 -30.40 -25.41
N GLU A 76 -19.84 -30.41 -24.10
CA GLU A 76 -20.79 -29.91 -23.11
C GLU A 76 -21.12 -28.44 -23.38
N PRO A 77 -22.39 -28.03 -23.25
CA PRO A 77 -22.77 -26.64 -23.43
C PRO A 77 -22.15 -25.79 -22.30
N MET A 78 -21.31 -24.83 -22.70
CA MET A 78 -20.68 -23.85 -21.81
C MET A 78 -21.30 -22.47 -22.00
N ASP A 79 -21.20 -21.63 -20.98
CA ASP A 79 -21.59 -20.21 -21.01
C ASP A 79 -20.52 -19.30 -21.64
N PHE A 80 -19.54 -19.89 -22.32
CA PHE A 80 -18.45 -19.25 -23.07
C PHE A 80 -18.03 -20.14 -24.26
N SER A 81 -17.31 -19.55 -25.22
CA SER A 81 -16.80 -20.26 -26.40
C SER A 81 -15.50 -21.00 -26.07
N LEU A 82 -15.48 -22.33 -26.21
CA LEU A 82 -14.26 -23.13 -26.12
C LEU A 82 -13.72 -23.42 -27.54
N VAL A 83 -12.58 -22.83 -27.89
CA VAL A 83 -11.98 -22.92 -29.23
C VAL A 83 -10.66 -23.70 -29.16
N TYR A 84 -10.64 -24.89 -29.76
CA TYR A 84 -9.44 -25.72 -29.84
C TYR A 84 -8.50 -25.24 -30.95
N CYS A 85 -7.23 -25.06 -30.60
CA CYS A 85 -6.17 -24.62 -31.48
C CYS A 85 -5.13 -25.74 -31.64
N PRO A 86 -4.87 -26.25 -32.85
CA PRO A 86 -3.99 -27.41 -33.04
C PRO A 86 -2.51 -27.11 -32.71
N THR A 87 -2.12 -25.83 -32.72
CA THR A 87 -0.76 -25.40 -32.41
C THR A 87 -0.76 -24.10 -31.61
N ARG A 88 0.33 -23.83 -30.88
CA ARG A 88 0.54 -22.54 -30.20
C ARG A 88 0.58 -21.37 -31.17
N LYS A 89 1.04 -21.58 -32.41
CA LYS A 89 0.96 -20.59 -33.48
C LYS A 89 -0.48 -20.18 -33.76
N ALA A 90 -1.39 -21.16 -33.89
CA ALA A 90 -2.81 -20.91 -34.10
C ALA A 90 -3.47 -20.22 -32.88
N MET A 91 -3.00 -20.48 -31.65
CA MET A 91 -3.46 -19.75 -30.47
C MET A 91 -3.09 -18.26 -30.52
N VAL A 92 -1.84 -17.94 -30.89
CA VAL A 92 -1.37 -16.55 -31.01
C VAL A 92 -2.12 -15.81 -32.14
N GLU A 93 -2.37 -16.49 -33.26
CA GLU A 93 -3.17 -15.94 -34.35
C GLU A 93 -4.62 -15.66 -33.92
N SER A 94 -5.26 -16.63 -33.26
CA SER A 94 -6.61 -16.47 -32.72
C SER A 94 -6.72 -15.35 -31.68
N LEU A 95 -5.70 -15.20 -30.83
CA LEU A 95 -5.60 -14.10 -29.87
C LEU A 95 -5.52 -12.74 -30.58
N ASN A 96 -4.64 -12.60 -31.58
CA ASN A 96 -4.51 -11.36 -32.36
C ASN A 96 -5.83 -10.98 -33.03
N ASP A 97 -6.50 -11.96 -33.66
CA ASP A 97 -7.77 -11.73 -34.36
C ASP A 97 -8.91 -11.41 -33.40
N TRP A 98 -8.92 -12.01 -32.22
CA TRP A 98 -9.87 -11.66 -31.16
C TRP A 98 -9.69 -10.21 -30.71
N PHE A 99 -8.45 -9.75 -30.52
CA PHE A 99 -8.15 -8.38 -30.09
C PHE A 99 -8.55 -7.34 -31.15
N GLU A 100 -8.33 -7.64 -32.43
CA GLU A 100 -8.75 -6.77 -33.54
C GLU A 100 -10.27 -6.67 -33.62
N ARG A 101 -10.98 -7.79 -33.51
CA ARG A 101 -12.44 -7.86 -33.64
C ARG A 101 -13.19 -7.25 -32.46
N ASN A 102 -12.71 -7.46 -31.23
CA ASN A 102 -13.39 -7.00 -30.00
C ASN A 102 -12.92 -5.61 -29.54
N ASP A 103 -11.70 -5.22 -29.91
CA ASP A 103 -11.08 -3.92 -29.60
C ASP A 103 -11.28 -3.44 -28.14
N PRO A 104 -10.93 -4.22 -27.09
CA PRO A 104 -10.94 -3.71 -25.72
C PRO A 104 -10.06 -2.46 -25.52
N ASP A 105 -10.56 -1.49 -24.75
CA ASP A 105 -9.78 -0.31 -24.36
C ASP A 105 -8.81 -0.64 -23.21
N VAL A 106 -9.20 -1.57 -22.33
CA VAL A 106 -8.46 -1.96 -21.13
C VAL A 106 -8.29 -3.48 -21.08
N VAL A 107 -7.07 -3.94 -20.84
CA VAL A 107 -6.76 -5.33 -20.50
C VAL A 107 -6.38 -5.38 -19.03
N ILE A 108 -7.06 -6.22 -18.27
CA ILE A 108 -6.77 -6.49 -16.87
C ILE A 108 -6.33 -7.94 -16.69
N GLY A 109 -5.70 -8.23 -15.56
CA GLY A 109 -5.34 -9.60 -15.18
C GLY A 109 -4.59 -9.59 -13.85
N TRP A 110 -4.05 -10.73 -13.46
CA TRP A 110 -3.37 -10.90 -12.17
C TRP A 110 -1.91 -11.29 -12.34
N ASN A 111 -0.99 -10.37 -12.07
CA ASN A 111 0.40 -10.46 -12.53
C ASN A 111 0.55 -10.40 -14.06
N VAL A 112 -0.42 -9.77 -14.74
CA VAL A 112 -0.66 -9.86 -16.19
C VAL A 112 0.52 -9.43 -17.05
N ILE A 113 1.28 -8.43 -16.61
CA ILE A 113 2.46 -7.93 -17.35
C ILE A 113 3.66 -8.85 -17.16
N GLN A 114 3.91 -9.28 -15.91
CA GLN A 114 5.13 -10.01 -15.57
C GLN A 114 5.02 -11.51 -15.86
N PHE A 115 3.79 -12.03 -15.99
CA PHE A 115 3.49 -13.42 -16.30
C PHE A 115 2.81 -13.56 -17.66
N ASP A 116 1.50 -13.29 -17.75
CA ASP A 116 0.68 -13.63 -18.91
C ASP A 116 1.22 -13.05 -20.22
N LEU A 117 1.38 -11.73 -20.29
CA LEU A 117 1.90 -11.06 -21.49
C LEU A 117 3.35 -11.47 -21.80
N ARG A 118 4.16 -11.76 -20.78
CA ARG A 118 5.55 -12.20 -20.96
C ARG A 118 5.61 -13.59 -21.60
N VAL A 119 4.78 -14.51 -21.11
CA VAL A 119 4.69 -15.89 -21.63
C VAL A 119 4.05 -15.90 -23.02
N LEU A 120 3.02 -15.08 -23.26
CA LEU A 120 2.44 -14.90 -24.59
C LEU A 120 3.46 -14.34 -25.58
N GLN A 121 4.28 -13.35 -25.17
CA GLN A 121 5.34 -12.81 -26.02
C GLN A 121 6.42 -13.87 -26.32
N LYS A 122 6.85 -14.63 -25.32
CA LYS A 122 7.79 -15.75 -25.50
C LYS A 122 7.22 -16.77 -26.48
N THR A 123 5.97 -17.18 -26.29
CA THR A 123 5.27 -18.15 -27.16
C THR A 123 5.17 -17.64 -28.59
N ALA A 124 4.85 -16.35 -28.79
CA ALA A 124 4.82 -15.74 -30.11
C ALA A 124 6.20 -15.79 -30.78
N ASN A 125 7.26 -15.42 -30.05
CA ASN A 125 8.63 -15.46 -30.55
C ASN A 125 9.05 -16.89 -30.95
N ASP A 126 8.78 -17.88 -30.09
CA ASP A 126 9.12 -19.30 -30.31
C ASP A 126 8.40 -19.86 -31.55
N CYS A 127 7.21 -19.34 -31.87
CA CYS A 127 6.43 -19.71 -33.05
C CYS A 127 6.78 -18.88 -34.30
N GLY A 128 7.69 -17.90 -34.22
CA GLY A 128 8.00 -16.97 -35.32
C GLY A 128 6.86 -16.01 -35.66
N MET A 129 6.00 -15.68 -34.68
CA MET A 129 4.84 -14.80 -34.82
C MET A 129 5.06 -13.48 -34.07
N GLN A 130 4.31 -12.45 -34.46
CA GLN A 130 4.20 -11.22 -33.66
C GLN A 130 2.95 -11.26 -32.76
N LEU A 131 3.10 -10.77 -31.54
CA LEU A 131 2.01 -10.56 -30.60
C LEU A 131 1.45 -9.14 -30.79
N LEU A 132 0.27 -9.02 -31.40
CA LEU A 132 -0.27 -7.78 -31.96
C LEU A 132 -1.47 -7.25 -31.16
N LEU A 133 -1.29 -7.10 -29.84
CA LEU A 133 -2.38 -6.68 -28.95
C LEU A 133 -2.68 -5.18 -29.02
N GLY A 134 -1.81 -4.34 -29.58
CA GLY A 134 -2.05 -2.92 -29.78
C GLY A 134 -3.09 -2.66 -30.87
N ARG A 135 -3.78 -1.51 -30.78
CA ARG A 135 -4.68 -1.04 -31.85
C ARG A 135 -3.93 -0.93 -33.18
N GLU A 136 -4.63 -1.26 -34.25
CA GLU A 136 -4.09 -1.35 -35.63
C GLU A 136 -3.03 -2.46 -35.76
N ARG A 137 -3.26 -3.60 -35.07
CA ARG A 137 -2.37 -4.77 -35.02
C ARG A 137 -0.92 -4.38 -34.73
N ARG A 138 -0.72 -3.50 -33.75
CA ARG A 138 0.62 -3.07 -33.34
C ARG A 138 1.17 -3.94 -32.20
N PRO A 139 2.48 -4.22 -32.19
CA PRO A 139 3.09 -4.99 -31.10
C PRO A 139 3.16 -4.20 -29.80
N ILE A 140 3.37 -4.91 -28.69
CA ILE A 140 3.67 -4.34 -27.37
C ILE A 140 5.07 -3.72 -27.38
N GLU A 141 5.21 -2.50 -26.87
CA GLU A 141 6.50 -1.79 -26.76
C GLU A 141 7.18 -2.08 -25.41
N TRP A 142 7.72 -3.29 -25.25
CA TRP A 142 8.37 -3.70 -24.00
C TRP A 142 9.46 -2.73 -23.52
N ARG A 143 9.42 -2.35 -22.24
CA ARG A 143 10.46 -1.54 -21.58
C ARG A 143 10.89 -2.17 -20.26
N THR A 144 12.18 -2.14 -19.97
CA THR A 144 12.73 -2.63 -18.70
C THR A 144 12.76 -1.53 -17.65
N HIS A 145 12.49 -1.87 -16.40
CA HIS A 145 12.64 -0.93 -15.29
C HIS A 145 14.13 -0.71 -14.95
N PRO A 146 14.62 0.54 -14.92
CA PRO A 146 16.05 0.82 -14.73
C PRO A 146 16.59 0.38 -13.36
N GLY A 147 15.76 0.44 -12.31
CA GLY A 147 16.14 0.07 -10.93
C GLY A 147 15.66 -1.30 -10.43
N LYS A 148 14.98 -2.11 -11.26
CA LYS A 148 14.37 -3.37 -10.82
C LYS A 148 14.59 -4.44 -11.90
N GLN A 149 15.62 -5.26 -11.68
CA GLN A 149 16.02 -6.30 -12.62
C GLN A 149 14.83 -7.23 -12.94
N GLY A 150 14.60 -7.47 -14.23
CA GLY A 150 13.56 -8.37 -14.73
C GLY A 150 12.13 -7.80 -14.69
N TYR A 151 11.90 -6.60 -14.15
CA TYR A 151 10.57 -5.99 -14.19
C TYR A 151 10.34 -5.27 -15.51
N LEU A 152 9.20 -5.58 -16.14
CA LEU A 152 8.83 -5.09 -17.46
C LEU A 152 7.64 -4.13 -17.40
N PHE A 153 7.60 -3.20 -18.34
CA PHE A 153 6.43 -2.42 -18.70
C PHE A 153 5.96 -2.87 -20.09
N ALA A 154 4.65 -2.90 -20.30
CA ALA A 154 4.03 -3.28 -21.57
C ALA A 154 3.16 -2.15 -22.17
N PRO A 155 3.72 -0.97 -22.50
CA PRO A 155 3.01 0.04 -23.28
C PRO A 155 2.41 -0.60 -24.53
N THR A 156 1.09 -0.51 -24.63
CA THR A 156 0.31 -1.16 -25.69
C THR A 156 -0.42 -0.08 -26.48
N PRO A 157 -0.01 0.21 -27.73
CA PRO A 157 -0.55 1.35 -28.45
C PRO A 157 -2.09 1.36 -28.51
N GLY A 158 -2.69 2.45 -28.03
CA GLY A 158 -4.14 2.65 -28.03
C GLY A 158 -4.93 1.86 -26.98
N ARG A 159 -4.27 1.14 -26.07
CA ARG A 159 -4.91 0.37 -24.98
C ARG A 159 -4.18 0.58 -23.65
N VAL A 160 -4.87 0.31 -22.55
CA VAL A 160 -4.29 0.37 -21.19
C VAL A 160 -4.18 -1.04 -20.63
N ILE A 161 -3.02 -1.41 -20.09
CA ILE A 161 -2.82 -2.68 -19.40
C ILE A 161 -2.78 -2.42 -17.90
N ILE A 162 -3.70 -3.02 -17.14
CA ILE A 162 -3.80 -2.81 -15.69
C ILE A 162 -3.58 -4.13 -14.96
N ASP A 163 -2.44 -4.23 -14.29
CA ASP A 163 -2.20 -5.32 -13.36
C ASP A 163 -2.99 -5.14 -12.05
N GLY A 164 -3.78 -6.15 -11.67
CA GLY A 164 -4.63 -6.08 -10.48
C GLY A 164 -3.85 -5.93 -9.17
N ILE A 165 -2.66 -6.54 -9.05
CA ILE A 165 -1.83 -6.45 -7.85
C ILE A 165 -1.29 -5.02 -7.70
N ASP A 166 -0.76 -4.45 -8.77
CA ASP A 166 -0.20 -3.10 -8.76
C ASP A 166 -1.31 -2.04 -8.58
N ALA A 167 -2.51 -2.26 -9.16
CA ALA A 167 -3.68 -1.41 -8.94
C ALA A 167 -4.14 -1.40 -7.48
N LEU A 168 -4.28 -2.55 -6.84
CA LEU A 168 -4.66 -2.67 -5.44
C LEU A 168 -3.65 -1.98 -4.51
N LYS A 169 -2.34 -2.22 -4.73
CA LYS A 169 -1.28 -1.55 -3.96
C LYS A 169 -1.31 -0.03 -4.14
N ALA A 170 -1.51 0.46 -5.36
CA ALA A 170 -1.62 1.89 -5.62
C ALA A 170 -2.85 2.51 -4.93
N ALA A 171 -3.94 1.77 -4.83
CA ALA A 171 -5.15 2.15 -4.08
C ALA A 171 -5.03 1.94 -2.55
N MET A 172 -3.86 1.53 -2.04
CA MET A 172 -3.57 1.28 -0.62
C MET A 172 -4.35 0.12 0.00
N TRP A 173 -4.79 -0.84 -0.81
CA TRP A 173 -5.29 -2.12 -0.28
C TRP A 173 -4.12 -2.93 0.29
N SER A 174 -4.39 -3.66 1.37
CA SER A 174 -3.40 -4.50 2.04
C SER A 174 -3.99 -5.86 2.38
N PHE A 175 -3.29 -6.91 1.96
CA PHE A 175 -3.63 -8.30 2.22
C PHE A 175 -2.41 -9.05 2.76
N PRO A 176 -2.60 -10.17 3.49
CA PRO A 176 -1.48 -11.02 3.92
C PRO A 176 -0.67 -11.55 2.73
N SER A 177 -1.35 -11.82 1.62
CA SER A 177 -0.82 -12.22 0.31
C SER A 177 -1.65 -11.55 -0.78
N PHE A 178 -1.00 -11.21 -1.90
CA PHE A 178 -1.66 -10.71 -3.10
C PHE A 178 -1.83 -11.82 -4.16
N SER A 179 -1.87 -13.10 -3.75
CA SER A 179 -2.33 -14.16 -4.63
C SER A 179 -3.82 -13.96 -4.92
N LEU A 180 -4.27 -14.31 -6.14
CA LEU A 180 -5.67 -14.16 -6.54
C LEU A 180 -6.61 -14.85 -5.53
N GLU A 181 -6.25 -16.05 -5.09
CA GLU A 181 -6.87 -16.80 -4.00
C GLU A 181 -7.16 -15.97 -2.74
N THR A 182 -6.12 -15.37 -2.17
CA THR A 182 -6.24 -14.67 -0.88
C THR A 182 -7.08 -13.41 -1.04
N VAL A 183 -6.96 -12.73 -2.17
CA VAL A 183 -7.71 -11.51 -2.42
C VAL A 183 -9.17 -11.81 -2.76
N SER A 184 -9.45 -12.84 -3.55
CA SER A 184 -10.83 -13.27 -3.84
C SER A 184 -11.54 -13.71 -2.57
N GLN A 185 -10.87 -14.49 -1.71
CA GLN A 185 -11.47 -14.91 -0.44
C GLN A 185 -11.76 -13.72 0.48
N ALA A 186 -10.84 -12.76 0.55
CA ALA A 186 -10.98 -11.58 1.40
C ALA A 186 -12.05 -10.59 0.91
N LEU A 187 -12.19 -10.40 -0.41
CA LEU A 187 -13.10 -9.40 -0.99
C LEU A 187 -14.47 -9.96 -1.39
N LEU A 188 -14.50 -11.22 -1.84
CA LEU A 188 -15.68 -11.86 -2.42
C LEU A 188 -16.24 -13.00 -1.56
N GLY A 189 -15.45 -13.52 -0.61
CA GLY A 189 -15.82 -14.69 0.19
C GLY A 189 -15.62 -16.02 -0.53
N GLU A 190 -14.96 -16.02 -1.69
CA GLU A 190 -14.74 -17.17 -2.56
C GLU A 190 -13.25 -17.43 -2.76
N GLY A 191 -12.81 -18.67 -2.58
CA GLY A 191 -11.45 -19.13 -2.90
C GLY A 191 -11.41 -19.83 -4.26
N LYS A 192 -10.20 -20.07 -4.80
CA LYS A 192 -10.04 -20.99 -5.94
C LYS A 192 -10.35 -22.41 -5.47
N ALA A 193 -10.86 -23.22 -6.39
CA ALA A 193 -11.30 -24.58 -6.11
C ALA A 193 -10.17 -25.60 -5.81
N ILE A 194 -8.89 -25.19 -5.69
CA ILE A 194 -7.74 -26.13 -5.64
C ILE A 194 -6.75 -25.74 -4.52
N GLY A 195 -6.26 -26.76 -3.80
CA GLY A 195 -5.41 -26.73 -2.58
C GLY A 195 -3.97 -26.18 -2.74
N ASP A 196 -2.95 -26.78 -2.11
CA ASP A 196 -1.57 -26.23 -2.05
C ASP A 196 -0.90 -26.08 -3.44
N GLU A 197 0.12 -25.19 -3.56
CA GLU A 197 0.76 -24.82 -4.85
C GLU A 197 1.25 -26.01 -5.70
N TYR A 198 1.76 -27.07 -5.08
CA TYR A 198 2.20 -28.27 -5.79
C TYR A 198 1.03 -29.13 -6.29
N ASP A 199 -0.03 -29.23 -5.50
CA ASP A 199 -1.26 -29.91 -5.92
C ASP A 199 -1.93 -29.13 -7.06
N LYS A 200 -1.79 -27.79 -7.10
CA LYS A 200 -2.29 -26.96 -8.20
C LYS A 200 -1.63 -27.28 -9.54
N MET A 201 -0.31 -27.34 -9.60
CA MET A 201 0.38 -27.61 -10.88
C MET A 201 0.08 -29.02 -11.39
N ALA A 202 0.05 -30.01 -10.48
CA ALA A 202 -0.34 -31.39 -10.83
C ALA A 202 -1.80 -31.47 -11.31
N GLU A 203 -2.71 -30.72 -10.69
CA GLU A 203 -4.12 -30.63 -11.08
C GLU A 203 -4.28 -29.97 -12.45
N ILE A 204 -3.56 -28.87 -12.73
CA ILE A 204 -3.55 -28.20 -14.04
C ILE A 204 -3.06 -29.17 -15.11
N GLU A 205 -1.97 -29.90 -14.85
CA GLU A 205 -1.45 -30.90 -15.77
C GLU A 205 -2.45 -32.03 -16.00
N ARG A 206 -3.06 -32.57 -14.93
CA ARG A 206 -4.10 -33.61 -15.06
C ARG A 206 -5.25 -33.12 -15.92
N ARG A 207 -5.80 -31.94 -15.65
CA ARG A 207 -6.91 -31.37 -16.44
C ARG A 207 -6.48 -31.12 -17.88
N TYR A 208 -5.28 -30.63 -18.12
CA TYR A 208 -4.80 -30.44 -19.49
C TYR A 208 -4.74 -31.77 -20.28
N GLN A 209 -4.28 -32.86 -19.64
CA GLN A 209 -4.14 -34.17 -20.29
C GLN A 209 -5.47 -34.93 -20.39
N GLU A 210 -6.31 -34.86 -19.38
CA GLU A 210 -7.49 -35.71 -19.22
C GLU A 210 -8.83 -34.98 -19.40
N ASP A 211 -8.91 -33.68 -19.08
CA ASP A 211 -10.17 -32.91 -19.02
C ASP A 211 -9.98 -31.42 -19.35
N LYS A 212 -9.70 -31.14 -20.63
CA LYS A 212 -9.53 -29.77 -21.13
C LYS A 212 -10.76 -28.88 -20.93
N PRO A 213 -12.01 -29.37 -21.05
CA PRO A 213 -13.19 -28.63 -20.62
C PRO A 213 -13.11 -28.11 -19.19
N ALA A 214 -12.71 -28.94 -18.22
CA ALA A 214 -12.54 -28.51 -16.83
C ALA A 214 -11.38 -27.52 -16.65
N LEU A 215 -10.30 -27.63 -17.45
CA LEU A 215 -9.23 -26.62 -17.46
C LEU A 215 -9.74 -25.28 -18.02
N ALA A 216 -10.53 -25.30 -19.09
CA ALA A 216 -11.10 -24.10 -19.68
C ALA A 216 -12.06 -23.39 -18.71
N LEU A 217 -12.91 -24.15 -18.02
CA LEU A 217 -13.77 -23.61 -16.96
C LEU A 217 -12.95 -23.00 -15.82
N TYR A 218 -11.83 -23.63 -15.42
CA TYR A 218 -10.95 -23.08 -14.40
C TYR A 218 -10.33 -21.74 -14.84
N ASN A 219 -9.76 -21.69 -16.04
CA ASN A 219 -9.11 -20.50 -16.59
C ASN A 219 -10.09 -19.31 -16.73
N ILE A 220 -11.28 -19.52 -17.31
CA ILE A 220 -12.26 -18.44 -17.44
C ILE A 220 -12.77 -17.94 -16.08
N ARG A 221 -12.87 -18.81 -15.06
CA ARG A 221 -13.28 -18.41 -13.70
C ARG A 221 -12.23 -17.54 -13.03
N ASP A 222 -10.95 -17.74 -13.31
CA ASP A 222 -9.91 -16.81 -12.84
C ASP A 222 -10.08 -15.41 -13.46
N CYS A 223 -10.43 -15.33 -14.75
CA CYS A 223 -10.81 -14.05 -15.38
C CYS A 223 -12.04 -13.40 -14.71
N GLU A 224 -13.08 -14.17 -14.40
CA GLU A 224 -14.26 -13.68 -13.69
C GLU A 224 -13.93 -13.14 -12.29
N LEU A 225 -13.06 -13.83 -11.54
CA LEU A 225 -12.62 -13.39 -10.21
C LEU A 225 -11.90 -12.03 -10.31
N VAL A 226 -11.03 -11.84 -11.30
CA VAL A 226 -10.34 -10.56 -11.53
C VAL A 226 -11.34 -9.45 -11.85
N LEU A 227 -12.32 -9.69 -12.74
CA LEU A 227 -13.37 -8.71 -13.06
C LEU A 227 -14.16 -8.30 -11.81
N ARG A 228 -14.56 -9.28 -10.98
CA ARG A 228 -15.31 -9.04 -9.74
C ARG A 228 -14.50 -8.32 -8.69
N ILE A 229 -13.20 -8.60 -8.58
CA ILE A 229 -12.28 -7.83 -7.71
C ILE A 229 -12.21 -6.38 -8.18
N PHE A 230 -12.05 -6.15 -9.48
CA PHE A 230 -11.99 -4.80 -10.05
C PHE A 230 -13.27 -4.00 -9.80
N ASP A 231 -14.43 -4.63 -9.94
CA ASP A 231 -15.73 -4.03 -9.65
C ASP A 231 -15.88 -3.72 -8.15
N LYS A 232 -15.68 -4.74 -7.29
CA LYS A 232 -15.83 -4.62 -5.84
C LYS A 232 -14.93 -3.54 -5.23
N ALA A 233 -13.69 -3.43 -5.70
CA ALA A 233 -12.73 -2.44 -5.24
C ALA A 233 -12.71 -1.15 -6.08
N LYS A 234 -13.61 -1.00 -7.07
CA LYS A 234 -13.72 0.14 -7.99
C LYS A 234 -12.36 0.52 -8.62
N LEU A 235 -11.55 -0.47 -8.99
CA LEU A 235 -10.15 -0.27 -9.37
C LEU A 235 -9.98 0.50 -10.68
N LEU A 236 -10.79 0.19 -11.70
CA LEU A 236 -10.74 0.93 -12.96
C LEU A 236 -11.07 2.40 -12.74
N GLN A 237 -12.12 2.70 -11.96
CA GLN A 237 -12.47 4.07 -11.60
C GLN A 237 -11.32 4.76 -10.87
N PHE A 238 -10.73 4.12 -9.85
CA PHE A 238 -9.56 4.66 -9.16
C PHE A 238 -8.39 4.96 -10.09
N VAL A 239 -8.07 4.03 -11.00
CA VAL A 239 -6.98 4.19 -11.98
C VAL A 239 -7.24 5.40 -12.90
N MET A 240 -8.46 5.56 -13.39
CA MET A 240 -8.84 6.68 -14.26
C MET A 240 -8.80 8.02 -13.50
N GLU A 241 -9.31 8.08 -12.27
CA GLU A 241 -9.22 9.29 -11.43
C GLU A 241 -7.77 9.62 -11.07
N ARG A 242 -6.92 8.60 -10.85
CA ARG A 242 -5.48 8.81 -10.66
C ARG A 242 -4.84 9.42 -11.90
N ALA A 243 -5.14 8.95 -13.11
CA ALA A 243 -4.63 9.55 -14.33
C ALA A 243 -5.09 11.01 -14.47
N GLN A 244 -6.37 11.27 -14.20
CA GLN A 244 -6.96 12.61 -14.26
C GLN A 244 -6.31 13.59 -13.28
N THR A 245 -5.90 13.10 -12.11
CA THR A 245 -5.33 13.94 -11.06
C THR A 245 -3.82 14.08 -11.18
N THR A 246 -3.10 13.02 -11.56
CA THR A 246 -1.62 13.05 -11.65
C THR A 246 -1.10 13.62 -12.96
N GLY A 247 -1.87 13.48 -14.05
CA GLY A 247 -1.41 13.75 -15.42
C GLY A 247 -0.46 12.71 -15.99
N LEU A 248 -0.32 11.57 -15.32
CA LEU A 248 0.40 10.41 -15.83
C LEU A 248 -0.55 9.47 -16.58
N GLN A 249 0.01 8.55 -17.35
CA GLN A 249 -0.75 7.48 -18.00
C GLN A 249 -1.45 6.59 -16.95
N ALA A 250 -2.61 6.04 -17.30
CA ALA A 250 -3.46 5.27 -16.38
C ALA A 250 -2.75 4.02 -15.81
N ASP A 251 -1.93 3.36 -16.62
CA ASP A 251 -1.11 2.21 -16.26
C ASP A 251 0.23 2.58 -15.58
N HIS A 252 0.57 3.87 -15.49
CA HIS A 252 1.74 4.33 -14.76
C HIS A 252 1.41 4.45 -13.27
N PHE A 253 1.69 3.39 -12.51
CA PHE A 253 1.59 3.39 -11.04
C PHE A 253 2.83 4.02 -10.39
N GLY A 254 2.64 4.78 -9.32
CA GLY A 254 3.72 5.53 -8.67
C GLY A 254 4.01 6.86 -9.38
N GLY A 255 5.29 7.17 -9.62
CA GLY A 255 5.67 8.32 -10.43
C GLY A 255 5.45 9.69 -9.79
N SER A 256 5.48 9.81 -8.45
CA SER A 256 5.20 11.08 -7.74
C SER A 256 6.05 12.26 -8.22
N ILE A 257 7.31 12.04 -8.58
CA ILE A 257 8.21 13.08 -9.14
C ILE A 257 7.72 13.56 -10.51
N ALA A 258 7.26 12.63 -11.37
CA ALA A 258 6.72 12.97 -12.67
C ALA A 258 5.39 13.71 -12.55
N ALA A 259 4.50 13.26 -11.63
CA ALA A 259 3.25 13.95 -11.34
C ALA A 259 3.49 15.36 -10.79
N PHE A 260 4.42 15.54 -9.85
CA PHE A 260 4.82 16.85 -9.35
C PHE A 260 5.29 17.75 -10.50
N SER A 261 6.20 17.24 -11.34
CA SER A 261 6.73 17.99 -12.49
C SER A 261 5.62 18.39 -13.46
N HIS A 262 4.65 17.51 -13.72
CA HIS A 262 3.51 17.79 -14.60
C HIS A 262 2.62 18.93 -14.10
N HIS A 263 2.43 19.03 -12.79
CA HIS A 263 1.66 20.13 -12.18
C HIS A 263 2.46 21.42 -12.00
N TYR A 264 3.75 21.29 -11.68
CA TYR A 264 4.61 22.40 -11.27
C TYR A 264 5.16 23.19 -12.45
N LEU A 265 5.74 22.51 -13.44
CA LEU A 265 6.41 23.13 -14.58
C LEU A 265 5.57 24.17 -15.33
N PRO A 266 4.30 23.90 -15.71
CA PRO A 266 3.55 24.88 -16.49
C PRO A 266 3.29 26.17 -15.68
N ARG A 267 3.12 26.08 -14.36
CA ARG A 267 2.94 27.26 -13.48
C ARG A 267 4.24 28.01 -13.27
N MET A 268 5.33 27.28 -13.01
CA MET A 268 6.68 27.84 -12.90
C MET A 268 7.09 28.59 -14.20
N HIS A 269 6.78 28.04 -15.37
CA HIS A 269 7.03 28.71 -16.65
C HIS A 269 6.24 30.02 -16.78
N ARG A 270 4.99 30.09 -16.28
CA ARG A 270 4.22 31.35 -16.25
C ARG A 270 4.79 32.38 -15.27
N LEU A 271 5.54 31.95 -14.26
CA LEU A 271 6.31 32.83 -13.37
C LEU A 271 7.65 33.29 -13.97
N GLY A 272 8.00 32.82 -15.18
CA GLY A 272 9.25 33.21 -15.86
C GLY A 272 10.48 32.38 -15.48
N TYR A 273 10.29 31.25 -14.80
CA TYR A 273 11.38 30.36 -14.39
C TYR A 273 11.42 29.10 -15.25
N VAL A 274 12.61 28.50 -15.39
CA VAL A 274 12.83 27.17 -15.98
C VAL A 274 13.33 26.20 -14.91
N ALA A 275 13.13 24.90 -15.13
CA ALA A 275 13.44 23.89 -14.12
C ALA A 275 14.97 23.71 -13.97
N PRO A 276 15.47 23.51 -12.74
CA PRO A 276 16.83 23.04 -12.52
C PRO A 276 17.01 21.59 -13.00
N ASN A 277 18.26 21.13 -13.08
CA ASN A 277 18.61 19.74 -13.33
C ASN A 277 18.73 18.92 -12.03
N VAL A 278 18.59 17.60 -12.17
CA VAL A 278 18.85 16.67 -11.07
C VAL A 278 20.34 16.72 -10.68
N GLY A 279 20.62 16.77 -9.38
CA GLY A 279 21.99 16.77 -8.86
C GLY A 279 22.65 18.14 -8.70
N GLU A 280 21.99 19.24 -9.07
CA GLU A 280 22.51 20.60 -8.85
C GLU A 280 22.65 20.94 -7.35
N ILE A 281 21.77 20.38 -6.51
CA ILE A 281 21.83 20.53 -5.05
C ILE A 281 22.35 19.23 -4.43
N ALA A 282 23.47 19.34 -3.69
CA ALA A 282 24.06 18.21 -3.00
C ALA A 282 23.11 17.61 -1.96
N SER A 283 23.00 16.28 -1.95
CA SER A 283 22.20 15.55 -0.97
C SER A 283 22.76 15.78 0.44
N LYS A 284 21.94 16.37 1.30
CA LYS A 284 22.22 16.55 2.73
C LYS A 284 21.07 15.96 3.53
N ALA A 285 21.40 15.39 4.68
CA ALA A 285 20.40 14.90 5.62
C ALA A 285 19.50 16.07 6.09
N PHE A 286 18.20 15.81 6.15
CA PHE A 286 17.19 16.73 6.67
C PHE A 286 16.30 15.98 7.67
N PRO A 287 15.68 16.69 8.62
CA PRO A 287 14.83 16.05 9.63
C PRO A 287 13.53 15.51 9.02
N GLY A 288 13.10 14.34 9.47
CA GLY A 288 11.77 13.77 9.17
C GLY A 288 10.68 14.31 10.11
N GLY A 289 9.58 13.57 10.29
CA GLY A 289 8.52 13.94 11.25
C GLY A 289 8.99 13.93 12.71
N TYR A 290 8.36 14.78 13.54
CA TYR A 290 8.63 14.82 14.98
C TYR A 290 7.81 13.76 15.70
N VAL A 291 8.48 12.96 16.54
CA VAL A 291 7.81 11.99 17.41
C VAL A 291 8.15 12.32 18.85
N MET A 292 7.12 12.69 19.60
CA MET A 292 7.23 13.05 21.01
C MET A 292 7.69 11.85 21.83
N ASP A 293 8.41 12.11 22.91
CA ASP A 293 8.63 11.08 23.92
C ASP A 293 7.28 10.74 24.56
N SER A 294 7.02 9.44 24.69
CA SER A 294 5.77 8.94 25.24
C SER A 294 5.87 8.74 26.74
N LYS A 295 4.74 8.90 27.44
CA LYS A 295 4.58 8.51 28.83
C LYS A 295 4.04 7.08 28.87
N PRO A 296 4.85 6.07 29.25
CA PRO A 296 4.38 4.69 29.29
C PRO A 296 3.35 4.48 30.39
N GLY A 297 2.43 3.55 30.20
CA GLY A 297 1.42 3.19 31.19
C GLY A 297 0.11 2.73 30.59
N PHE A 298 -0.80 2.37 31.49
CA PHE A 298 -2.21 2.13 31.20
C PHE A 298 -3.01 3.38 31.52
N TYR A 299 -3.86 3.77 30.58
CA TYR A 299 -4.69 4.96 30.67
C TYR A 299 -6.16 4.57 30.43
N ASP A 300 -7.06 5.32 31.05
CA ASP A 300 -8.47 5.35 30.69
C ASP A 300 -8.65 6.18 29.40
N SER A 301 -9.54 7.18 29.42
CA SER A 301 -9.88 7.96 28.23
C SER A 301 -8.70 8.77 27.71
N VAL A 302 -8.30 8.44 26.48
CA VAL A 302 -7.32 9.17 25.68
C VAL A 302 -7.99 9.62 24.39
N VAL A 303 -7.96 10.92 24.14
CA VAL A 303 -8.43 11.52 22.88
C VAL A 303 -7.24 11.75 21.97
N VAL A 304 -7.37 11.35 20.72
CA VAL A 304 -6.40 11.61 19.65
C VAL A 304 -6.93 12.73 18.77
N LEU A 305 -6.14 13.79 18.65
CA LEU A 305 -6.38 14.88 17.71
C LEU A 305 -5.30 14.84 16.64
N ASP A 306 -5.68 14.96 15.37
CA ASP A 306 -4.79 14.78 14.21
C ASP A 306 -4.94 15.93 13.20
N TYR A 307 -3.83 16.42 12.67
CA TYR A 307 -3.86 17.46 11.64
C TYR A 307 -4.21 16.89 10.27
N LYS A 308 -5.30 17.40 9.69
CA LYS A 308 -5.73 17.03 8.35
C LYS A 308 -4.70 17.46 7.31
N SER A 309 -3.95 16.49 6.79
CA SER A 309 -2.93 16.71 5.76
C SER A 309 -1.90 17.78 6.17
N LEU A 310 -1.26 17.58 7.32
CA LEU A 310 -0.36 18.56 7.94
C LEU A 310 0.68 19.16 6.98
N TYR A 311 1.38 18.35 6.19
CA TYR A 311 2.42 18.88 5.30
C TYR A 311 1.84 19.69 4.13
N PRO A 312 0.79 19.21 3.42
CA PRO A 312 0.02 20.05 2.52
C PRO A 312 -0.50 21.37 3.12
N SER A 313 -1.00 21.37 4.37
CA SER A 313 -1.47 22.60 5.01
C SER A 313 -0.32 23.54 5.35
N ILE A 314 0.82 23.03 5.83
CA ILE A 314 2.04 23.84 6.04
C ILE A 314 2.52 24.50 4.74
N ILE A 315 2.52 23.76 3.63
CA ILE A 315 2.88 24.30 2.30
C ILE A 315 1.98 25.49 1.95
N ARG A 316 0.67 25.38 2.22
CA ARG A 316 -0.31 26.45 1.94
C ARG A 316 -0.16 27.64 2.89
N THR A 317 -0.09 27.39 4.19
CA THR A 317 -0.02 28.43 5.24
C THR A 317 1.29 29.22 5.16
N PHE A 318 2.42 28.55 4.96
CA PHE A 318 3.76 29.17 5.01
C PHE A 318 4.39 29.38 3.62
N LEU A 319 3.60 29.18 2.55
CA LEU A 319 3.98 29.44 1.16
C LEU A 319 5.26 28.73 0.71
N VAL A 320 5.48 27.50 1.20
CA VAL A 320 6.68 26.73 0.87
C VAL A 320 6.66 26.33 -0.60
N ASP A 321 7.62 26.83 -1.38
CA ASP A 321 7.65 26.68 -2.83
C ASP A 321 9.09 26.81 -3.38
N PRO A 322 9.49 26.02 -4.39
CA PRO A 322 10.79 26.20 -5.06
C PRO A 322 11.03 27.61 -5.62
N VAL A 323 10.10 28.19 -6.40
CA VAL A 323 10.22 29.56 -6.92
C VAL A 323 10.12 30.58 -5.78
N GLY A 324 9.19 30.38 -4.85
CA GLY A 324 9.00 31.22 -3.67
C GLY A 324 10.25 31.33 -2.81
N LEU A 325 11.03 30.25 -2.68
CA LEU A 325 12.33 30.28 -1.99
C LEU A 325 13.35 31.13 -2.72
N VAL A 326 13.42 31.04 -4.06
CA VAL A 326 14.34 31.83 -4.88
C VAL A 326 13.98 33.31 -4.80
N GLU A 327 12.73 33.66 -5.04
CA GLU A 327 12.21 35.03 -4.97
C GLU A 327 12.36 35.61 -3.55
N GLY A 328 12.01 34.83 -2.53
CA GLY A 328 12.13 35.23 -1.12
C GLY A 328 13.58 35.53 -0.71
N THR A 329 14.55 34.77 -1.24
CA THR A 329 15.98 34.98 -0.94
C THR A 329 16.52 36.28 -1.57
N HIS A 330 15.92 36.75 -2.65
CA HIS A 330 16.32 37.99 -3.34
C HIS A 330 15.48 39.20 -2.95
N ALA A 331 14.45 39.03 -2.13
CA ALA A 331 13.61 40.12 -1.68
C ALA A 331 14.39 41.07 -0.75
N GLY A 332 14.46 42.35 -1.12
CA GLY A 332 15.07 43.39 -0.28
C GLY A 332 14.16 43.91 0.82
N ASP A 333 12.85 43.67 0.73
CA ASP A 333 11.84 44.12 1.69
C ASP A 333 11.34 42.94 2.56
N PRO A 334 11.56 42.98 3.89
CA PRO A 334 11.04 41.99 4.82
C PRO A 334 9.51 41.82 4.82
N ALA A 335 8.74 42.83 4.37
CA ALA A 335 7.28 42.74 4.28
C ALA A 335 6.83 41.78 3.16
N MET A 336 7.67 41.57 2.14
CA MET A 336 7.35 40.76 0.95
C MET A 336 7.61 39.26 1.15
N VAL A 337 8.06 38.85 2.34
CA VAL A 337 8.44 37.47 2.63
C VAL A 337 7.68 36.87 3.81
N VAL A 338 7.54 35.54 3.76
CA VAL A 338 7.11 34.69 4.87
C VAL A 338 8.35 34.02 5.46
N LYS A 339 8.51 34.12 6.77
CA LYS A 339 9.65 33.55 7.48
C LYS A 339 9.39 32.08 7.77
N GLY A 340 10.30 31.23 7.30
CA GLY A 340 10.35 29.81 7.59
C GLY A 340 11.41 29.46 8.64
N PRO A 341 11.45 28.19 9.07
CA PRO A 341 12.48 27.67 9.96
C PRO A 341 13.90 27.86 9.39
N GLN A 342 14.90 27.90 10.28
CA GLN A 342 16.33 28.01 9.91
C GLN A 342 16.66 29.20 8.99
N GLY A 343 15.92 30.31 9.13
CA GLY A 343 16.15 31.52 8.35
C GLY A 343 15.75 31.41 6.87
N THR A 344 14.97 30.38 6.50
CA THR A 344 14.37 30.31 5.16
C THR A 344 13.32 31.42 5.01
N VAL A 345 13.19 31.94 3.79
CA VAL A 345 12.23 32.97 3.44
C VAL A 345 11.56 32.62 2.13
N PHE A 346 10.25 32.82 2.05
CA PHE A 346 9.43 32.53 0.88
C PHE A 346 8.73 33.80 0.42
N SER A 347 8.65 34.04 -0.90
CA SER A 347 7.87 35.16 -1.44
C SER A 347 6.39 35.03 -1.06
N ARG A 348 5.75 36.15 -0.70
CA ARG A 348 4.30 36.22 -0.49
C ARG A 348 3.50 36.13 -1.78
N GLU A 349 4.05 36.64 -2.88
CA GLU A 349 3.32 36.87 -4.12
C GLU A 349 3.72 35.89 -5.24
N ARG A 350 4.96 35.43 -5.24
CA ARG A 350 5.51 34.60 -6.33
C ARG A 350 5.79 33.19 -5.86
N HIS A 351 4.79 32.33 -5.97
CA HIS A 351 4.86 30.90 -5.68
C HIS A 351 3.82 30.15 -6.52
N CYS A 352 3.95 28.83 -6.63
CA CYS A 352 2.94 28.02 -7.32
C CYS A 352 2.55 26.73 -6.62
N LEU A 353 3.40 26.15 -5.77
CA LEU A 353 3.07 24.96 -5.00
C LEU A 353 1.86 25.16 -4.06
N PRO A 354 1.72 26.28 -3.32
CA PRO A 354 0.56 26.53 -2.46
C PRO A 354 -0.76 26.50 -3.25
N GLU A 355 -0.80 27.08 -4.44
CA GLU A 355 -1.99 27.11 -5.29
C GLU A 355 -2.30 25.72 -5.90
N ILE A 356 -1.28 24.96 -6.29
CA ILE A 356 -1.45 23.57 -6.74
C ILE A 356 -2.11 22.75 -5.62
N VAL A 357 -1.55 22.80 -4.41
CA VAL A 357 -2.08 22.05 -3.27
C VAL A 357 -3.49 22.53 -2.92
N THR A 358 -3.76 23.83 -2.96
CA THR A 358 -5.11 24.39 -2.73
C THR A 358 -6.12 23.89 -3.76
N THR A 359 -5.74 23.84 -5.05
CA THR A 359 -6.57 23.30 -6.12
C THR A 359 -6.90 21.82 -5.89
N LEU A 360 -5.89 21.00 -5.57
CA LEU A 360 -6.07 19.58 -5.29
C LEU A 360 -6.93 19.33 -4.04
N TRP A 361 -6.77 20.18 -3.02
CA TRP A 361 -7.54 20.09 -1.78
C TRP A 361 -9.02 20.42 -2.02
N ARG A 362 -9.33 21.51 -2.75
CA ARG A 362 -10.71 21.85 -3.14
C ARG A 362 -11.37 20.74 -3.96
N ALA A 363 -10.63 20.18 -4.93
CA ALA A 363 -11.12 19.05 -5.72
C ALA A 363 -11.41 17.83 -4.85
N ARG A 364 -10.64 17.62 -3.77
CA ARG A 364 -10.84 16.50 -2.85
C ARG A 364 -12.07 16.69 -1.99
N ASP A 365 -12.28 17.90 -1.49
CA ASP A 365 -13.46 18.20 -0.70
C ASP A 365 -14.74 18.08 -1.53
N GLU A 366 -14.70 18.53 -2.79
CA GLU A 366 -15.80 18.30 -3.73
C GLU A 366 -16.02 16.80 -4.00
N ALA A 367 -14.95 16.04 -4.23
CA ALA A 367 -15.04 14.59 -4.41
C ALA A 367 -15.67 13.89 -3.20
N LYS A 368 -15.36 14.32 -1.97
CA LYS A 368 -16.03 13.84 -0.76
C LYS A 368 -17.50 14.22 -0.73
N ARG A 369 -17.83 15.48 -1.07
CA ARG A 369 -19.20 16.01 -1.06
C ARG A 369 -20.13 15.24 -2.00
N VAL A 370 -19.63 14.85 -3.17
CA VAL A 370 -20.40 14.07 -4.17
C VAL A 370 -20.25 12.55 -4.02
N GLY A 371 -19.54 12.06 -3.01
CA GLY A 371 -19.35 10.63 -2.75
C GLY A 371 -18.43 9.90 -3.73
N ASN A 372 -17.55 10.61 -4.44
CA ASN A 372 -16.52 10.02 -5.31
C ASN A 372 -15.29 9.61 -4.48
N GLU A 373 -15.41 8.49 -3.76
CA GLU A 373 -14.34 7.95 -2.91
C GLU A 373 -13.03 7.68 -3.68
N PRO A 374 -13.02 7.08 -4.89
CA PRO A 374 -11.77 6.84 -5.63
C PRO A 374 -11.01 8.14 -5.95
N LEU A 375 -11.72 9.19 -6.38
CA LEU A 375 -11.10 10.50 -6.65
C LEU A 375 -10.57 11.15 -5.37
N SER A 376 -11.35 11.13 -4.29
CA SER A 376 -10.93 11.66 -2.98
C SER A 376 -9.64 11.00 -2.48
N GLN A 377 -9.53 9.68 -2.68
CA GLN A 377 -8.33 8.91 -2.34
C GLN A 377 -7.15 9.25 -3.26
N ALA A 378 -7.35 9.30 -4.58
CA ALA A 378 -6.30 9.67 -5.52
C ALA A 378 -5.71 11.07 -5.23
N LEU A 379 -6.57 12.05 -4.94
CA LEU A 379 -6.15 13.41 -4.57
C LEU A 379 -5.40 13.44 -3.23
N LYS A 380 -5.85 12.68 -2.22
CA LYS A 380 -5.15 12.54 -0.93
C LYS A 380 -3.72 12.02 -1.14
N LEU A 381 -3.58 10.95 -1.91
CA LEU A 381 -2.29 10.33 -2.19
C LEU A 381 -1.36 11.28 -2.95
N LEU A 382 -1.88 12.00 -3.95
CA LEU A 382 -1.12 12.99 -4.71
C LEU A 382 -0.60 14.12 -3.83
N MET A 383 -1.47 14.75 -3.02
CA MET A 383 -1.06 15.85 -2.13
C MET A 383 0.01 15.41 -1.12
N ASN A 384 -0.17 14.26 -0.48
CA ASN A 384 0.80 13.73 0.48
C ASN A 384 2.16 13.44 -0.18
N SER A 385 2.17 13.09 -1.46
CA SER A 385 3.39 12.80 -2.20
C SER A 385 4.24 14.06 -2.49
N PHE A 386 3.64 15.24 -2.65
CA PHE A 386 4.37 16.45 -3.06
C PHE A 386 5.37 16.93 -2.03
N ALA A 387 5.05 16.83 -0.74
CA ALA A 387 6.01 17.12 0.33
C ALA A 387 7.21 16.15 0.29
N GLY A 388 6.95 14.86 0.03
CA GLY A 388 7.99 13.84 -0.07
C GLY A 388 8.89 14.03 -1.29
N VAL A 389 8.34 14.47 -2.42
CA VAL A 389 9.07 14.70 -3.69
C VAL A 389 10.16 15.76 -3.54
N LEU A 390 9.95 16.80 -2.72
CA LEU A 390 10.96 17.84 -2.48
C LEU A 390 12.20 17.29 -1.74
N GLY A 391 12.08 16.13 -1.09
CA GLY A 391 13.17 15.44 -0.37
C GLY A 391 13.77 14.25 -1.08
N ALA A 392 13.27 13.93 -2.28
CA ALA A 392 13.78 12.86 -3.10
C ALA A 392 14.94 13.40 -3.96
N ALA A 393 16.16 12.87 -3.80
CA ALA A 393 17.36 13.40 -4.47
C ALA A 393 17.34 13.26 -6.01
N ASP A 394 16.49 12.37 -6.53
CA ASP A 394 16.18 12.16 -7.94
C ASP A 394 15.14 13.16 -8.48
N CYS A 395 14.50 13.95 -7.61
CA CYS A 395 13.68 15.07 -8.02
C CYS A 395 14.55 16.27 -8.41
N ARG A 396 14.25 16.89 -9.55
CA ARG A 396 14.95 18.12 -9.97
C ARG A 396 14.74 19.29 -9.01
N PHE A 397 13.61 19.33 -8.31
CA PHE A 397 13.29 20.35 -7.31
C PHE A 397 13.75 19.96 -5.90
N PHE A 398 14.58 18.92 -5.78
CA PHE A 398 15.18 18.52 -4.52
C PHE A 398 15.89 19.69 -3.85
N ASN A 399 15.47 20.02 -2.63
CA ASN A 399 16.17 21.02 -1.84
C ASN A 399 15.97 20.75 -0.35
N PRO A 400 17.03 20.43 0.40
CA PRO A 400 16.94 20.19 1.85
C PRO A 400 16.32 21.35 2.62
N LYS A 401 16.45 22.61 2.14
CA LYS A 401 15.82 23.78 2.76
C LYS A 401 14.29 23.74 2.64
N LEU A 402 13.76 23.32 1.49
CA LEU A 402 12.31 23.22 1.28
C LEU A 402 11.70 22.17 2.19
N VAL A 403 12.32 20.98 2.23
CA VAL A 403 11.80 19.88 3.05
C VAL A 403 11.93 20.20 4.53
N SER A 404 13.08 20.75 4.95
CA SER A 404 13.29 21.16 6.33
C SER A 404 12.32 22.26 6.74
N ALA A 405 11.96 23.19 5.84
CA ALA A 405 10.95 24.21 6.13
C ALA A 405 9.59 23.59 6.43
N VAL A 406 9.19 22.53 5.73
CA VAL A 406 7.95 21.79 6.01
C VAL A 406 8.07 20.99 7.30
N THR A 407 9.09 20.15 7.43
CA THR A 407 9.19 19.20 8.54
C THR A 407 9.45 19.91 9.87
N LEU A 408 10.35 20.90 9.91
CA LEU A 408 10.62 21.67 11.13
C LEU A 408 9.44 22.52 11.55
N ARG A 409 8.66 23.06 10.59
CA ARG A 409 7.42 23.75 10.94
C ARG A 409 6.42 22.78 11.55
N GLY A 410 6.34 21.55 11.04
CA GLY A 410 5.57 20.48 11.68
C GLY A 410 6.04 20.21 13.12
N HIS A 411 7.34 20.18 13.38
CA HIS A 411 7.88 19.99 14.73
C HIS A 411 7.44 21.10 15.68
N GLU A 412 7.56 22.34 15.24
CA GLU A 412 7.17 23.53 15.98
C GLU A 412 5.68 23.52 16.28
N MET A 413 4.85 23.22 15.26
CA MET A 413 3.41 23.10 15.43
C MET A 413 3.03 22.07 16.49
N MET A 414 3.64 20.87 16.45
CA MET A 414 3.36 19.83 17.44
C MET A 414 3.74 20.25 18.87
N LYS A 415 4.88 20.93 19.03
CA LYS A 415 5.33 21.44 20.33
C LYS A 415 4.40 22.54 20.86
N LEU A 416 4.05 23.51 20.03
CA LEU A 416 3.16 24.60 20.42
C LEU A 416 1.74 24.10 20.70
N THR A 417 1.23 23.16 19.91
CA THR A 417 -0.08 22.54 20.16
C THR A 417 -0.09 21.80 21.51
N ARG A 418 1.00 21.07 21.82
CA ARG A 418 1.16 20.43 23.14
C ARG A 418 1.14 21.48 24.26
N GLU A 419 1.91 22.55 24.13
CA GLU A 419 1.97 23.62 25.14
C GLU A 419 0.59 24.26 25.35
N PHE A 420 -0.13 24.54 24.26
CA PHE A 420 -1.49 25.05 24.30
C PHE A 420 -2.44 24.11 25.05
N VAL A 421 -2.46 22.82 24.69
CA VAL A 421 -3.31 21.81 25.34
C VAL A 421 -2.97 21.66 26.82
N GLN A 422 -1.68 21.69 27.18
CA GLN A 422 -1.24 21.65 28.57
C GLN A 422 -1.66 22.91 29.35
N SER A 423 -1.63 24.09 28.72
CA SER A 423 -2.10 25.34 29.34
C SER A 423 -3.61 25.31 29.65
N ARG A 424 -4.38 24.47 28.94
CA ARG A 424 -5.80 24.22 29.19
C ARG A 424 -6.05 23.13 30.25
N GLY A 425 -5.02 22.63 30.92
CA GLY A 425 -5.11 21.69 32.04
C GLY A 425 -5.14 20.21 31.66
N TYR A 426 -5.03 19.90 30.37
CA TYR A 426 -4.96 18.52 29.87
C TYR A 426 -3.53 18.01 29.79
N GLU A 427 -3.35 16.69 29.87
CA GLU A 427 -2.03 16.09 29.79
C GLU A 427 -1.82 15.44 28.42
N VAL A 428 -0.75 15.82 27.74
CA VAL A 428 -0.34 15.18 26.49
C VAL A 428 0.65 14.07 26.81
N ILE A 429 0.29 12.83 26.47
CA ILE A 429 1.06 11.62 26.81
C ILE A 429 1.90 11.10 25.65
N TYR A 430 1.56 11.48 24.41
CA TYR A 430 2.27 11.07 23.20
C TYR A 430 1.92 11.98 22.02
N GLY A 431 2.69 11.89 20.94
CA GLY A 431 2.37 12.48 19.64
C GLY A 431 3.28 11.93 18.54
N ASP A 432 2.72 11.69 17.36
CA ASP A 432 3.42 11.16 16.19
C ASP A 432 3.13 12.02 14.97
N THR A 433 4.12 12.79 14.54
CA THR A 433 4.16 13.60 13.32
C THR A 433 3.12 14.73 13.25
N ASP A 434 1.85 14.37 13.19
CA ASP A 434 0.65 15.19 13.03
C ASP A 434 -0.44 14.91 14.08
N SER A 435 -0.24 13.91 14.94
CA SER A 435 -1.20 13.52 15.98
C SER A 435 -0.73 13.84 17.40
N ILE A 436 -1.65 14.27 18.27
CA ILE A 436 -1.44 14.42 19.72
C ILE A 436 -2.40 13.55 20.53
N PHE A 437 -1.88 12.92 21.58
CA PHE A 437 -2.62 12.02 22.46
C PHE A 437 -2.85 12.70 23.80
N VAL A 438 -4.11 13.02 24.09
CA VAL A 438 -4.54 13.81 25.24
C VAL A 438 -5.22 12.89 26.25
N TRP A 439 -4.60 12.72 27.41
CA TRP A 439 -5.18 11.95 28.52
C TRP A 439 -6.16 12.80 29.32
N LEU A 440 -7.39 12.28 29.48
CA LEU A 440 -8.47 12.95 30.19
C LEU A 440 -8.50 12.62 31.70
N LYS A 441 -7.48 11.95 32.24
CA LYS A 441 -7.27 11.61 33.67
C LYS A 441 -8.27 10.66 34.33
N ARG A 442 -9.44 10.46 33.75
CA ARG A 442 -10.48 9.53 34.20
C ARG A 442 -11.22 8.94 33.01
N THR A 443 -11.99 7.89 33.27
CA THR A 443 -12.96 7.36 32.31
C THR A 443 -14.01 8.41 31.95
N HIS A 444 -14.25 8.58 30.66
CA HIS A 444 -15.31 9.40 30.08
C HIS A 444 -16.20 8.52 29.20
N THR A 445 -17.48 8.88 29.14
CA THR A 445 -18.38 8.37 28.09
C THR A 445 -17.91 8.84 26.71
N ASN A 446 -18.41 8.20 25.66
CA ASN A 446 -18.02 8.59 24.31
C ASN A 446 -18.48 10.02 24.01
N GLU A 447 -19.69 10.38 24.40
CA GLU A 447 -20.25 11.72 24.20
C GLU A 447 -19.42 12.80 24.94
N GLU A 448 -19.03 12.56 26.19
CA GLU A 448 -18.20 13.49 26.96
C GLU A 448 -16.81 13.66 26.33
N ALA A 449 -16.17 12.57 25.93
CA ALA A 449 -14.85 12.62 25.29
C ALA A 449 -14.90 13.40 23.97
N HIS A 450 -15.94 13.19 23.16
CA HIS A 450 -16.16 13.94 21.92
C HIS A 450 -16.41 15.42 22.18
N ALA A 451 -17.19 15.76 23.22
CA ALA A 451 -17.43 17.16 23.58
C ALA A 451 -16.15 17.88 24.03
N VAL A 452 -15.29 17.20 24.81
CA VAL A 452 -13.97 17.73 25.18
C VAL A 452 -13.08 17.90 23.94
N ALA A 453 -13.04 16.89 23.07
CA ALA A 453 -12.27 16.93 21.84
C ALA A 453 -12.71 18.08 20.92
N ALA A 454 -14.01 18.24 20.70
CA ALA A 454 -14.57 19.30 19.85
C ALA A 454 -14.22 20.70 20.37
N ASN A 455 -14.26 20.91 21.69
CA ASN A 455 -13.84 22.17 22.30
C ASN A 455 -12.33 22.42 22.11
N LEU A 456 -11.49 21.40 22.35
CA LEU A 456 -10.04 21.53 22.13
C LEU A 456 -9.70 21.80 20.67
N VAL A 457 -10.34 21.09 19.74
CA VAL A 457 -10.15 21.29 18.29
C VAL A 457 -10.49 22.72 17.88
N ARG A 458 -11.67 23.23 18.29
CA ARG A 458 -12.07 24.62 18.01
C ARG A 458 -11.04 25.59 18.58
N ASP A 459 -10.71 25.46 19.85
CA ASP A 459 -9.82 26.38 20.55
C ASP A 459 -8.39 26.37 19.97
N ILE A 460 -7.87 25.22 19.53
CA ILE A 460 -6.56 25.10 18.86
C ILE A 460 -6.59 25.78 17.48
N ASN A 461 -7.63 25.51 16.68
CA ASN A 461 -7.75 26.08 15.33
C ASN A 461 -7.95 27.61 15.38
N ASP A 462 -8.74 28.11 16.34
CA ASP A 462 -8.90 29.55 16.58
C ASP A 462 -7.59 30.20 17.03
N TRP A 463 -6.85 29.52 17.90
CA TRP A 463 -5.54 29.99 18.37
C TRP A 463 -4.51 30.07 17.23
N TRP A 464 -4.45 29.08 16.33
CA TRP A 464 -3.59 29.16 15.14
C TRP A 464 -4.00 30.30 14.22
N THR A 465 -5.30 30.50 14.01
CA THR A 465 -5.83 31.59 13.18
C THR A 465 -5.43 32.96 13.72
N GLY A 466 -5.52 33.16 15.04
CA GLY A 466 -5.04 34.38 15.68
C GLY A 466 -3.54 34.55 15.57
N SER A 467 -2.78 33.52 15.99
CA SER A 467 -1.32 33.59 16.07
C SER A 467 -0.67 33.83 14.69
N LEU A 468 -1.14 33.14 13.64
CA LEU A 468 -0.60 33.30 12.29
C LEU A 468 -0.89 34.69 11.70
N ARG A 469 -2.09 35.23 11.95
CA ARG A 469 -2.46 36.58 11.52
C ARG A 469 -1.63 37.62 12.26
N ASP A 470 -1.47 37.47 13.57
CA ASP A 470 -0.84 38.49 14.41
C ASP A 470 0.70 38.48 14.26
N GLU A 471 1.33 37.32 14.05
CA GLU A 471 2.79 37.20 13.91
C GLU A 471 3.32 37.49 12.50
N GLN A 472 2.61 37.02 11.47
CA GLN A 472 3.09 37.08 10.08
C GLN A 472 2.01 37.48 9.06
N GLY A 473 0.79 37.84 9.49
CA GLY A 473 -0.30 38.20 8.57
C GLY A 473 -0.62 37.08 7.58
N LEU A 474 -0.68 35.83 8.06
CA LEU A 474 -0.92 34.65 7.24
C LEU A 474 -2.35 34.12 7.42
N ASP A 475 -2.94 33.63 6.33
CA ASP A 475 -4.17 32.86 6.39
C ASP A 475 -3.89 31.46 6.94
N ASN A 476 -4.76 31.01 7.85
CA ASN A 476 -4.63 29.70 8.47
C ASN A 476 -5.28 28.62 7.60
N PHE A 477 -4.48 27.70 7.07
CA PHE A 477 -4.94 26.47 6.43
C PHE A 477 -4.68 25.21 7.27
N LEU A 478 -4.18 25.38 8.49
CA LEU A 478 -3.97 24.31 9.46
C LEU A 478 -5.33 23.95 10.07
N GLU A 479 -5.65 22.66 10.07
CA GLU A 479 -6.91 22.14 10.58
C GLU A 479 -6.60 20.88 11.40
N ILE A 480 -6.67 21.00 12.72
CA ILE A 480 -6.68 19.83 13.60
C ILE A 480 -8.11 19.28 13.68
N GLU A 481 -8.26 17.97 13.61
CA GLU A 481 -9.54 17.27 13.68
C GLU A 481 -9.50 16.25 14.84
N PHE A 482 -10.67 15.89 15.34
CA PHE A 482 -10.80 14.73 16.21
C PHE A 482 -10.64 13.45 15.37
N ASP A 483 -9.74 12.56 15.79
CA ASP A 483 -9.54 11.28 15.14
C ASP A 483 -10.23 10.15 15.91
N THR A 484 -9.79 9.91 17.15
CA THR A 484 -10.22 8.73 17.92
C THR A 484 -10.36 9.03 19.41
N HIS A 485 -11.35 8.43 20.07
CA HIS A 485 -11.39 8.27 21.52
C HIS A 485 -11.08 6.81 21.88
N TYR A 486 -9.97 6.62 22.60
CA TYR A 486 -9.66 5.35 23.24
C TYR A 486 -10.20 5.35 24.67
N ARG A 487 -11.14 4.44 24.95
CA ARG A 487 -11.67 4.22 26.30
C ARG A 487 -10.61 3.66 27.26
N LYS A 488 -9.75 2.80 26.72
CA LYS A 488 -8.55 2.27 27.38
C LYS A 488 -7.38 2.41 26.42
N PHE A 489 -6.22 2.77 26.94
CA PHE A 489 -5.03 2.96 26.12
C PHE A 489 -3.79 2.44 26.84
N PHE A 490 -2.92 1.78 26.07
CA PHE A 490 -1.67 1.22 26.56
C PHE A 490 -0.51 1.77 25.75
N MET A 491 0.39 2.46 26.45
CA MET A 491 1.67 2.91 25.94
C MET A 491 2.79 2.07 26.57
N PRO A 492 3.46 1.18 25.81
CA PRO A 492 4.55 0.35 26.32
C PRO A 492 5.83 1.17 26.52
N THR A 493 6.76 0.57 27.27
CA THR A 493 8.17 1.01 27.30
C THR A 493 8.99 0.42 26.14
N ILE A 494 10.19 0.95 25.94
CA ILE A 494 11.23 0.29 25.16
C ILE A 494 11.67 -0.95 25.94
N ARG A 495 11.86 -2.08 25.25
CA ARG A 495 12.23 -3.34 25.90
C ARG A 495 13.52 -3.16 26.71
N GLY A 496 13.47 -3.51 28.00
CA GLY A 496 14.61 -3.41 28.92
C GLY A 496 14.93 -1.97 29.37
N SER A 497 13.98 -1.04 29.25
CA SER A 497 14.13 0.36 29.65
C SER A 497 12.82 0.90 30.24
N ASP A 498 12.89 1.95 31.06
CA ASP A 498 11.73 2.69 31.55
C ASP A 498 11.28 3.81 30.58
N VAL A 499 12.01 4.00 29.47
CA VAL A 499 11.68 5.00 28.45
C VAL A 499 10.46 4.55 27.65
N GLY A 500 9.49 5.45 27.47
CA GLY A 500 8.31 5.20 26.65
C GLY A 500 8.65 4.86 25.19
N SER A 501 7.93 3.90 24.64
CA SER A 501 8.08 3.46 23.26
C SER A 501 7.50 4.47 22.28
N LYS A 502 8.01 4.49 21.05
CA LYS A 502 7.50 5.32 19.96
C LYS A 502 6.88 4.43 18.89
N LYS A 503 5.79 4.91 18.29
CA LYS A 503 5.02 4.21 17.23
C LYS A 503 4.51 2.83 17.62
N ARG A 504 4.38 2.56 18.92
CA ARG A 504 3.97 1.27 19.48
C ARG A 504 2.94 1.53 20.57
N TYR A 505 1.69 1.17 20.35
CA TYR A 505 0.61 1.32 21.33
C TYR A 505 -0.58 0.41 20.99
N ALA A 506 -1.45 0.19 21.99
CA ALA A 506 -2.75 -0.43 21.82
C ALA A 506 -3.84 0.44 22.45
N GLY A 507 -5.05 0.42 21.91
CA GLY A 507 -6.18 1.12 22.50
C GLY A 507 -7.50 0.44 22.17
N LEU A 508 -8.44 0.52 23.12
CA LEU A 508 -9.82 0.11 22.94
C LEU A 508 -10.63 1.31 22.46
N SER A 509 -10.93 1.35 21.16
CA SER A 509 -11.74 2.40 20.55
C SER A 509 -13.22 2.04 20.60
N VAL A 510 -14.08 3.05 20.56
CA VAL A 510 -15.54 2.87 20.49
C VAL A 510 -16.05 3.61 19.26
N ASP A 511 -16.69 2.90 18.34
CA ASP A 511 -17.27 3.54 17.15
C ASP A 511 -18.54 4.34 17.48
N ALA A 512 -19.05 5.09 16.50
CA ALA A 512 -20.28 5.88 16.65
C ALA A 512 -21.54 5.03 16.95
N LYS A 513 -21.48 3.71 16.74
CA LYS A 513 -22.56 2.75 17.03
C LYS A 513 -22.36 2.07 18.39
N GLY A 514 -21.34 2.45 19.15
CA GLY A 514 -21.02 1.88 20.46
C GLY A 514 -20.27 0.54 20.41
N LYS A 515 -19.83 0.10 19.22
CA LYS A 515 -19.06 -1.13 19.09
C LYS A 515 -17.61 -0.87 19.51
N GLU A 516 -17.12 -1.71 20.41
CA GLU A 516 -15.73 -1.69 20.84
C GLU A 516 -14.83 -2.39 19.81
N GLU A 517 -13.68 -1.78 19.51
CA GLU A 517 -12.66 -2.32 18.63
C GLU A 517 -11.27 -2.10 19.21
N MET A 518 -10.48 -3.18 19.26
CA MET A 518 -9.08 -3.15 19.64
C MET A 518 -8.21 -2.66 18.48
N VAL A 519 -7.49 -1.57 18.70
CA VAL A 519 -6.55 -0.98 17.75
C VAL A 519 -5.12 -1.22 18.20
N TYR A 520 -4.31 -1.80 17.31
CA TYR A 520 -2.89 -2.03 17.53
C TYR A 520 -2.06 -1.21 16.52
N ARG A 521 -1.00 -0.55 17.01
CA ARG A 521 -0.06 0.21 16.16
C ARG A 521 1.36 -0.19 16.54
N GLY A 522 2.13 -0.68 15.57
CA GLY A 522 3.55 -1.08 15.70
C GLY A 522 3.87 -2.22 16.69
N LEU A 523 2.89 -2.68 17.47
CA LEU A 523 2.97 -3.87 18.29
C LEU A 523 3.03 -5.14 17.45
N GLU A 524 3.42 -6.23 18.09
CA GLU A 524 3.61 -7.56 17.51
C GLU A 524 2.34 -8.07 16.79
N MET A 525 1.15 -7.75 17.32
CA MET A 525 -0.16 -8.01 16.70
C MET A 525 -0.28 -7.45 15.29
N ALA A 526 0.25 -6.24 15.06
CA ALA A 526 0.21 -5.55 13.77
C ALA A 526 1.37 -5.94 12.83
N ARG A 527 2.20 -6.92 13.20
CA ARG A 527 3.42 -7.26 12.48
C ARG A 527 3.35 -8.65 11.85
N SER A 528 3.48 -8.70 10.52
CA SER A 528 3.43 -9.94 9.75
C SER A 528 4.60 -10.90 10.00
N ASP A 529 5.69 -10.41 10.62
CA ASP A 529 6.91 -11.18 10.88
C ASP A 529 6.92 -11.88 12.25
N TRP A 530 5.83 -11.75 13.03
CA TRP A 530 5.57 -12.46 14.29
C TRP A 530 4.58 -13.62 14.11
N THR A 531 4.71 -14.64 14.94
CA THR A 531 3.89 -15.85 14.84
C THR A 531 2.43 -15.57 15.21
N PRO A 532 1.45 -16.31 14.64
CA PRO A 532 0.07 -16.29 15.14
C PRO A 532 -0.02 -16.52 16.65
N LEU A 533 0.85 -17.36 17.23
CA LEU A 533 0.92 -17.62 18.67
C LEU A 533 1.10 -16.32 19.46
N ALA A 534 2.08 -15.51 19.09
CA ALA A 534 2.41 -14.26 19.77
C ALA A 534 1.30 -13.21 19.61
N ARG A 535 0.71 -13.17 18.42
CA ARG A 535 -0.36 -12.24 18.07
C ARG A 535 -1.64 -12.52 18.87
N GLN A 536 -2.10 -13.76 18.89
CA GLN A 536 -3.24 -14.19 19.69
C GLN A 536 -2.99 -14.01 21.20
N PHE A 537 -1.77 -14.29 21.67
CA PHE A 537 -1.42 -14.06 23.07
C PHE A 537 -1.48 -12.58 23.46
N GLN A 538 -0.91 -11.69 22.63
CA GLN A 538 -0.96 -10.24 22.87
C GLN A 538 -2.39 -9.71 22.90
N GLU A 539 -3.22 -10.15 21.95
CA GLU A 539 -4.63 -9.78 21.89
C GLU A 539 -5.40 -10.29 23.12
N GLY A 540 -5.26 -11.56 23.45
CA GLY A 540 -5.94 -12.18 24.59
C GLY A 540 -5.55 -11.58 25.93
N LEU A 541 -4.27 -11.22 26.12
CA LEU A 541 -3.78 -10.60 27.35
C LEU A 541 -4.26 -9.14 27.47
N LEU A 542 -4.08 -8.33 26.43
CA LEU A 542 -4.48 -6.92 26.47
C LEU A 542 -5.99 -6.75 26.59
N SER A 543 -6.78 -7.59 25.92
CA SER A 543 -8.25 -7.52 25.99
C SER A 543 -8.73 -7.76 27.42
N ARG A 544 -8.21 -8.78 28.10
CA ARG A 544 -8.52 -9.07 29.51
C ARG A 544 -8.14 -7.90 30.42
N ILE A 545 -6.94 -7.35 30.27
CA ILE A 545 -6.49 -6.22 31.08
C ILE A 545 -7.38 -4.99 30.86
N PHE A 546 -7.74 -4.68 29.61
CA PHE A 546 -8.61 -3.54 29.31
C PHE A 546 -10.04 -3.73 29.83
N GLN A 547 -10.54 -4.96 29.89
CA GLN A 547 -11.85 -5.31 30.42
C GLN A 547 -11.86 -5.51 31.95
N GLY A 548 -10.70 -5.50 32.60
CA GLY A 548 -10.57 -5.77 34.04
C GLY A 548 -10.78 -7.24 34.41
N GLU A 549 -10.60 -8.15 33.45
CA GLU A 549 -10.74 -9.59 33.65
C GLU A 549 -9.45 -10.20 34.23
N PRO A 550 -9.56 -11.33 34.96
CA PRO A 550 -8.38 -12.10 35.39
C PRO A 550 -7.56 -12.57 34.18
N TYR A 551 -6.26 -12.27 34.19
CA TYR A 551 -5.34 -12.66 33.10
C TYR A 551 -4.23 -13.62 33.51
N LYS A 552 -4.02 -13.86 34.81
CA LYS A 552 -2.91 -14.69 35.32
C LYS A 552 -3.00 -16.13 34.85
N GLU A 553 -4.18 -16.73 35.01
CA GLU A 553 -4.48 -18.09 34.57
C GLU A 553 -4.38 -18.21 33.04
N PHE A 554 -4.86 -17.20 32.31
CA PHE A 554 -4.66 -17.14 30.86
C PHE A 554 -3.16 -17.18 30.48
N VAL A 555 -2.30 -16.43 31.17
CA VAL A 555 -0.86 -16.42 30.88
C VAL A 555 -0.22 -17.77 31.17
N SER A 556 -0.52 -18.38 32.32
CA SER A 556 0.01 -19.70 32.69
C SER A 556 -0.47 -20.80 31.75
N ASP A 557 -1.77 -20.87 31.47
CA ASP A 557 -2.38 -21.91 30.65
C ASP A 557 -1.92 -21.80 29.21
N TYR A 558 -1.84 -20.58 28.67
CA TYR A 558 -1.35 -20.38 27.31
C TYR A 558 0.12 -20.80 27.16
N ALA A 559 0.95 -20.57 28.18
CA ALA A 559 2.33 -21.05 28.21
C ALA A 559 2.39 -22.59 28.31
N GLN A 560 1.57 -23.21 29.16
CA GLN A 560 1.50 -24.66 29.33
C GLN A 560 1.00 -25.38 28.07
N SER A 561 -0.10 -24.94 27.46
CA SER A 561 -0.58 -25.47 26.18
C SER A 561 0.44 -25.32 25.06
N THR A 562 1.25 -24.25 25.08
CA THR A 562 2.36 -24.10 24.13
C THR A 562 3.43 -25.17 24.36
N LEU A 563 3.83 -25.43 25.61
CA LEU A 563 4.78 -26.48 25.97
C LEU A 563 4.25 -27.90 25.69
N ALA A 564 2.95 -28.10 25.80
CA ALA A 564 2.27 -29.37 25.54
C ALA A 564 2.13 -29.69 24.03
N GLY A 565 2.46 -28.73 23.15
CA GLY A 565 2.34 -28.90 21.69
C GLY A 565 0.91 -28.71 21.17
N GLU A 566 -0.01 -28.19 21.99
CA GLU A 566 -1.42 -27.95 21.62
C GLU A 566 -1.60 -26.74 20.70
N LYS A 567 -0.52 -25.97 20.47
CA LYS A 567 -0.52 -24.72 19.69
C LYS A 567 0.44 -24.74 18.50
N ASP A 568 0.84 -25.90 18.02
CA ASP A 568 1.85 -26.07 16.96
C ASP A 568 1.53 -25.30 15.67
N ASP A 569 0.27 -25.27 15.26
CA ASP A 569 -0.19 -24.56 14.06
C ASP A 569 0.02 -23.04 14.15
N LEU A 570 0.15 -22.51 15.37
CA LEU A 570 0.34 -21.10 15.64
C LEU A 570 1.82 -20.67 15.65
N LEU A 571 2.75 -21.63 15.54
CA LEU A 571 4.20 -21.38 15.70
C LEU A 571 4.89 -20.91 14.41
N ILE A 572 4.16 -20.84 13.31
CA ILE A 572 4.72 -20.56 11.98
C ILE A 572 5.19 -19.11 11.87
N TYR A 573 6.48 -18.92 11.61
CA TYR A 573 7.02 -17.65 11.13
C TYR A 573 6.80 -17.51 9.63
N ARG A 574 6.48 -16.30 9.18
CA ARG A 574 6.44 -15.94 7.76
C ARG A 574 7.27 -14.68 7.52
N LYS A 575 8.34 -14.78 6.73
CA LYS A 575 9.24 -13.65 6.48
C LYS A 575 9.59 -13.51 5.01
N ARG A 576 9.74 -12.26 4.57
CA ARG A 576 10.14 -11.91 3.21
C ARG A 576 11.67 -11.95 3.06
N LEU A 577 12.13 -12.59 2.01
CA LEU A 577 13.49 -12.48 1.49
C LEU A 577 13.54 -11.23 0.60
N ARG A 578 14.28 -10.21 1.06
CA ARG A 578 14.32 -8.88 0.42
C ARG A 578 15.35 -8.78 -0.70
N HIS A 579 16.28 -9.72 -0.73
CA HIS A 579 17.34 -9.82 -1.72
C HIS A 579 17.38 -11.24 -2.29
N ARG A 580 18.16 -11.43 -3.35
CA ARG A 580 18.51 -12.75 -3.84
C ARG A 580 19.19 -13.57 -2.74
N LEU A 581 19.01 -14.88 -2.78
CA LEU A 581 19.47 -15.77 -1.70
C LEU A 581 21.00 -15.80 -1.57
N ASP A 582 21.70 -15.58 -2.69
CA ASP A 582 23.16 -15.48 -2.81
C ASP A 582 23.73 -14.16 -2.28
N ALA A 583 22.94 -13.09 -2.21
CA ALA A 583 23.38 -11.79 -1.70
C ALA A 583 23.59 -11.77 -0.17
N TYR A 584 23.12 -12.80 0.56
CA TYR A 584 23.28 -12.92 2.00
C TYR A 584 24.61 -13.60 2.37
N LEU A 585 25.69 -12.82 2.40
CA LEU A 585 27.07 -13.30 2.61
C LEU A 585 27.54 -13.24 4.08
N VAL A 586 27.34 -12.11 4.77
CA VAL A 586 27.96 -11.86 6.08
C VAL A 586 27.09 -12.37 7.24
N ASN A 587 25.81 -11.97 7.25
CA ASN A 587 24.84 -12.42 8.23
C ASN A 587 23.81 -13.29 7.51
N VAL A 588 23.53 -14.48 8.06
CA VAL A 588 22.51 -15.41 7.53
C VAL A 588 21.33 -15.42 8.51
N PRO A 589 20.31 -14.58 8.28
CA PRO A 589 19.09 -14.57 9.08
C PRO A 589 18.39 -15.94 9.11
N PRO A 590 17.57 -16.23 10.13
CA PRO A 590 16.86 -17.50 10.23
C PRO A 590 16.02 -17.84 9.00
N GLN A 591 15.33 -16.85 8.43
CA GLN A 591 14.53 -17.05 7.22
C GLN A 591 15.37 -17.40 5.99
N VAL A 592 16.61 -16.87 5.89
CA VAL A 592 17.53 -17.19 4.79
C VAL A 592 18.04 -18.61 4.93
N ARG A 593 18.32 -19.05 6.17
CA ARG A 593 18.72 -20.43 6.45
C ARG A 593 17.61 -21.42 6.10
N ALA A 594 16.38 -21.16 6.52
CA ALA A 594 15.23 -21.99 6.17
C ALA A 594 15.00 -22.07 4.66
N ALA A 595 15.13 -20.94 3.95
CA ALA A 595 15.00 -20.89 2.49
C ALA A 595 16.09 -21.69 1.77
N ARG A 596 17.34 -21.65 2.25
CA ARG A 596 18.42 -22.49 1.72
C ARG A 596 18.14 -23.98 1.91
N ILE A 597 17.67 -24.38 3.10
CA ILE A 597 17.28 -25.78 3.38
C ILE A 597 16.17 -26.23 2.42
N ALA A 598 15.16 -25.38 2.19
CA ALA A 598 14.06 -25.70 1.28
C ALA A 598 14.54 -25.85 -0.17
N ASP A 599 15.38 -24.93 -0.67
CA ASP A 599 15.90 -25.01 -2.03
C ASP A 599 16.87 -26.18 -2.22
N GLU A 600 17.70 -26.51 -1.22
CA GLU A 600 18.54 -27.71 -1.24
C GLU A 600 17.71 -28.99 -1.30
N TYR A 601 16.60 -29.06 -0.55
CA TYR A 601 15.69 -30.19 -0.61
C TYR A 601 15.02 -30.29 -1.98
N ASN A 602 14.47 -29.18 -2.49
CA ASN A 602 13.84 -29.13 -3.82
C ASN A 602 14.81 -29.63 -4.90
N ALA A 603 16.06 -29.14 -4.90
CA ALA A 603 17.09 -29.61 -5.83
C ALA A 603 17.35 -31.13 -5.71
N ARG A 604 17.39 -31.69 -4.50
CA ARG A 604 17.61 -33.14 -4.28
C ARG A 604 16.48 -34.01 -4.82
N ILE A 605 15.24 -33.53 -4.75
CA ILE A 605 14.08 -34.27 -5.25
C ILE A 605 13.67 -33.89 -6.68
N GLY A 606 14.53 -33.14 -7.39
CA GLY A 606 14.30 -32.74 -8.77
C GLY A 606 13.22 -31.67 -8.95
N ARG A 607 12.87 -30.92 -7.90
CA ARG A 607 11.95 -29.79 -7.96
C ARG A 607 12.70 -28.47 -8.22
N PRO A 608 12.06 -27.49 -8.89
CA PRO A 608 12.63 -26.16 -9.07
C PRO A 608 12.92 -25.48 -7.72
N MET A 609 14.03 -24.73 -7.66
CA MET A 609 14.33 -23.87 -6.52
C MET A 609 13.37 -22.67 -6.49
N GLN A 610 12.87 -22.33 -5.31
CA GLN A 610 11.80 -21.33 -5.12
C GLN A 610 12.33 -19.97 -4.64
N TYR A 611 13.41 -19.94 -3.84
CA TYR A 611 13.76 -18.75 -3.05
C TYR A 611 14.93 -17.93 -3.60
N GLN A 612 15.45 -18.29 -4.78
CA GLN A 612 16.65 -17.69 -5.37
C GLN A 612 16.54 -16.18 -5.62
N SER A 613 15.35 -15.71 -6.03
CA SER A 613 15.09 -14.31 -6.37
C SER A 613 14.27 -13.57 -5.29
N GLY A 614 14.32 -14.05 -4.05
CA GLY A 614 13.54 -13.52 -2.94
C GLY A 614 12.26 -14.33 -2.71
N GLY A 615 11.20 -13.69 -2.20
CA GLY A 615 9.91 -14.34 -1.93
C GLY A 615 9.57 -14.39 -0.44
N TRP A 616 8.61 -15.24 -0.07
CA TRP A 616 8.16 -15.43 1.31
C TRP A 616 8.42 -16.86 1.75
N ILE A 617 9.17 -17.03 2.84
CA ILE A 617 9.43 -18.35 3.43
C ILE A 617 8.59 -18.53 4.69
N ARG A 618 8.02 -19.72 4.85
CA ARG A 618 7.34 -20.18 6.06
C ARG A 618 8.22 -21.19 6.77
N TYR A 619 8.49 -20.96 8.05
CA TYR A 619 9.41 -21.81 8.82
C TYR A 619 9.03 -21.84 10.30
N VAL A 620 9.53 -22.84 11.02
CA VAL A 620 9.44 -22.95 12.47
C VAL A 620 10.84 -23.01 13.07
N MET A 621 10.98 -22.58 14.32
CA MET A 621 12.18 -22.81 15.10
C MET A 621 12.11 -24.19 15.76
N THR A 622 13.10 -25.02 15.43
CA THR A 622 13.31 -26.36 15.97
C THR A 622 14.55 -26.37 16.86
N ARG A 623 14.81 -27.49 17.53
CA ARG A 623 16.03 -27.68 18.33
C ARG A 623 17.33 -27.59 17.49
N ASN A 624 17.24 -27.74 16.17
CA ASN A 624 18.35 -27.59 15.23
C ASN A 624 18.35 -26.23 14.51
N GLY A 625 17.50 -25.29 14.95
CA GLY A 625 17.36 -23.97 14.36
C GLY A 625 16.14 -23.85 13.43
N PRO A 626 16.12 -22.87 12.51
CA PRO A 626 14.99 -22.63 11.64
C PRO A 626 14.87 -23.72 10.56
N GLU A 627 13.72 -24.38 10.48
CA GLU A 627 13.40 -25.36 9.43
C GLU A 627 12.16 -24.91 8.64
N PRO A 628 12.18 -25.00 7.30
CA PRO A 628 11.01 -24.71 6.48
C PRO A 628 9.91 -25.75 6.72
N LEU A 629 8.64 -25.37 6.56
CA LEU A 629 7.51 -26.26 6.86
C LEU A 629 7.53 -27.55 6.04
N GLU A 630 7.88 -27.43 4.76
CA GLU A 630 7.86 -28.53 3.78
C GLU A 630 8.87 -29.64 4.10
N THR A 631 9.94 -29.32 4.83
CA THR A 631 11.06 -30.22 5.10
C THR A 631 11.41 -30.25 6.58
N ARG A 632 10.41 -30.04 7.44
CA ARG A 632 10.59 -30.09 8.90
C ARG A 632 10.80 -31.54 9.33
N HIS A 633 11.89 -31.79 10.03
CA HIS A 633 12.22 -33.12 10.57
C HIS A 633 12.57 -33.06 12.06
N SER A 634 13.06 -31.93 12.54
CA SER A 634 13.45 -31.75 13.94
C SER A 634 12.25 -31.40 14.82
N ARG A 635 12.34 -31.80 16.10
CA ARG A 635 11.35 -31.39 17.12
C ARG A 635 11.39 -29.88 17.34
N ILE A 636 10.20 -29.31 17.53
CA ILE A 636 10.02 -27.88 17.82
C ILE A 636 10.75 -27.50 19.11
N ASP A 637 11.36 -26.31 19.10
CA ASP A 637 11.96 -25.70 20.28
C ASP A 637 10.91 -24.82 20.98
N TYR A 638 10.10 -25.40 21.87
CA TYR A 638 9.06 -24.65 22.59
C TYR A 638 9.63 -23.55 23.50
N GLU A 639 10.83 -23.74 24.03
CA GLU A 639 11.51 -22.76 24.88
C GLU A 639 11.87 -21.48 24.09
N HIS A 640 12.20 -21.63 22.80
CA HIS A 640 12.31 -20.49 21.91
C HIS A 640 11.01 -19.67 21.86
N TYR A 641 9.84 -20.30 21.75
CA TYR A 641 8.57 -19.58 21.66
C TYR A 641 8.16 -18.94 22.98
N LEU A 642 8.40 -19.59 24.12
CA LEU A 642 8.22 -18.95 25.42
C LEU A 642 9.10 -17.70 25.54
N SER A 643 10.41 -17.84 25.39
CA SER A 643 11.38 -16.77 25.65
C SER A 643 11.42 -15.68 24.58
N LYS A 644 11.13 -16.00 23.32
CA LYS A 644 11.24 -15.06 22.18
C LYS A 644 9.90 -14.60 21.62
N GLN A 645 8.80 -15.29 21.90
CA GLN A 645 7.46 -14.90 21.42
C GLN A 645 6.54 -14.44 22.54
N LEU A 646 6.36 -15.23 23.60
CA LEU A 646 5.39 -14.92 24.67
C LEU A 646 5.94 -13.95 25.72
N GLN A 647 7.10 -14.28 26.31
CA GLN A 647 7.71 -13.50 27.39
C GLN A 647 7.92 -12.03 27.03
N PRO A 648 8.48 -11.65 25.86
CA PRO A 648 8.71 -10.24 25.55
C PRO A 648 7.43 -9.40 25.42
N ILE A 649 6.30 -10.06 25.12
CA ILE A 649 4.98 -9.44 25.04
C ILE A 649 4.40 -9.30 26.44
N ALA A 650 4.39 -10.39 27.21
CA ALA A 650 3.91 -10.40 28.58
C ALA A 650 4.66 -9.39 29.43
N ASP A 651 5.99 -9.40 29.45
CA ASP A 651 6.77 -8.49 30.29
C ASP A 651 6.53 -7.02 29.92
N ALA A 652 6.39 -6.69 28.63
CA ALA A 652 6.09 -5.33 28.21
C ALA A 652 4.71 -4.84 28.71
N ILE A 653 3.73 -5.74 28.79
CA ILE A 653 2.34 -5.45 29.19
C ILE A 653 2.19 -5.51 30.72
N LEU A 654 2.88 -6.43 31.38
CA LEU A 654 2.73 -6.75 32.80
C LEU A 654 3.63 -5.92 33.72
N GLN A 655 4.79 -5.45 33.23
CA GLN A 655 5.71 -4.64 34.02
C GLN A 655 5.04 -3.38 34.61
N PRO A 656 4.17 -2.63 33.89
CA PRO A 656 3.46 -1.49 34.46
C PRO A 656 2.47 -1.83 35.59
N VAL A 657 2.04 -3.10 35.69
CA VAL A 657 1.16 -3.58 36.77
C VAL A 657 1.93 -4.38 37.84
N GLY A 658 3.28 -4.36 37.79
CA GLY A 658 4.14 -4.98 38.78
C GLY A 658 4.27 -6.50 38.67
N GLU A 659 3.97 -7.07 37.51
CA GLU A 659 4.03 -8.52 37.27
C GLU A 659 5.02 -8.87 36.16
N SER A 660 5.44 -10.14 36.10
CA SER A 660 6.33 -10.65 35.06
C SER A 660 5.88 -12.01 34.58
N PHE A 661 6.20 -12.33 33.32
CA PHE A 661 5.87 -13.62 32.73
C PHE A 661 6.42 -14.78 33.56
N THR A 662 7.72 -14.70 33.91
CA THR A 662 8.40 -15.75 34.69
C THR A 662 7.73 -15.98 36.04
N ALA A 663 7.31 -14.93 36.76
CA ALA A 663 6.64 -15.10 38.05
C ALA A 663 5.32 -15.88 37.89
N LEU A 664 4.54 -15.59 36.84
CA LEU A 664 3.26 -16.25 36.58
C LEU A 664 3.42 -17.69 36.08
N THR A 665 4.46 -17.99 35.31
CA THR A 665 4.67 -19.34 34.77
C THR A 665 5.42 -20.27 35.71
N THR A 666 6.28 -19.75 36.59
CA THR A 666 7.06 -20.56 37.55
C THR A 666 6.29 -20.86 38.83
N ALA A 667 5.37 -19.98 39.26
CA ALA A 667 4.57 -20.19 40.48
C ALA A 667 3.74 -21.49 40.48
N GLN A 668 3.32 -21.97 39.30
CA GLN A 668 2.60 -23.25 39.17
C GLN A 668 3.49 -24.50 39.12
N GLN A 669 4.80 -24.37 38.83
CA GLN A 669 5.72 -25.53 38.87
C GLN A 669 5.95 -26.04 40.31
N HIS A 670 5.70 -25.22 41.33
CA HIS A 670 5.83 -25.60 42.74
C HIS A 670 4.52 -26.09 43.40
N LEU A 671 3.40 -26.09 42.67
CA LEU A 671 2.12 -26.68 43.09
C LEU A 671 1.88 -28.10 42.49
N PHE A 672 2.80 -28.52 41.62
CA PHE A 672 3.15 -29.87 41.11
C PHE A 672 3.62 -30.91 42.13
#